data_AF-Q8L614-F1
#
_entry.id   AF-Q8L614-F1
#
_cell.length_a   1.000
_cell.length_b   1.000
_cell.length_c   1.000
_cell.angle_alpha   90.00
_cell.angle_beta   90.00
_cell.angle_gamma   90.00
#
_symmetry.space_group_name_H-M   'P 1'
#
loop_
_entity.id
_entity.type
_entity.pdbx_description
1 polymer ?
#
loop_
_entity_poly.entity_id
_entity_poly.type
_entity_poly.pdbx_seq_one_letter_code
_entity_poly.pdbx_strand_id
1 'polypeptide(L)'
;MSRQFLVFAELLETSSATGQSLTSSNQGTAEISLTEFEFYPAYYYQLAAHYLKDKKSALELLLSMSEIAQEIDSSSASITPSVYVGQFAQLLEKGEAITLHSITDEEYTRYTISEAKRVQDSLQIIAWLKRSYESFTNLKAQRMAALCAFEVAREYFDLADPNNAKFFFDIAANLYRQEGWVTLLWEVLGYLRECSRNLDALKDFVEFSLEMVALPVTSYENSGNLRNKNYGPGGPATISGRESIHQEVFTLVCREAELLSSTEGSGFKLATDSPLHLEIDLVSPLRPVLLASVAFHDQMIKPHALCSFTLSLLSHLPLPVEIDHLEVQFNQSTCNFVIRNSQRPLWASASNTVKSGSQVENAPLLVLVPNNWLRLTYAIKSEQSGKLECLSVLAKLGPLFTICSRAESPAAMEDLPVWKHENRVESLPTKDPVLAVFGQKATQVDEPEPQVDVSLGASGPALVGEDFAMPIVVTSKGHAVYSGELKINLVDVGGGGLFSPREAEPFSLESHHVEICGIDGAEGNNESESETGSIKKIQQSFGLVSVPYLKEGESWSCKLEIKWHRPKPVMLFVSLGYLPHGSEANTQKVHIHKSLQIEGKMPLLISNRFMLPYRRDHLLLNRIKPAPDSEDVSSLPLNEKSVLVVSAKNCSEIALKLVSMSIEFDDEQGETSCLIQQGGGCGDSPSSANLAPGEEFKKVFTVIPTTRTPKLGLGSIHLKWRREGGNITEAYVSTKHKLPEVNVEASPLVMSLDSPPYVILGEPFTYAVRICNQTQLLQEAKFGLADAQSFVLSGSHSNTVSVLPKSEHVLSYKLVPLTCGEQQLPKITLTSARYAAEFQPSAVASSVFVFPSAPQAEKAISTSK
;
A
#
# COMPACT_ATOMS: atom_id res chain seq x y z
N MET A 1 -33.74 46.39 16.15
CA MET A 1 -32.77 45.55 15.41
C MET A 1 -32.80 44.08 15.84
N SER A 2 -32.39 43.70 17.06
CA SER A 2 -32.32 42.27 17.48
C SER A 2 -33.59 41.45 17.14
N ARG A 3 -34.78 41.87 17.59
CA ARG A 3 -36.06 41.19 17.27
C ARG A 3 -36.37 41.11 15.78
N GLN A 4 -35.97 42.12 14.99
CA GLN A 4 -36.20 42.11 13.54
C GLN A 4 -35.34 41.04 12.87
N PHE A 5 -34.05 40.97 13.23
CA PHE A 5 -33.15 39.93 12.71
C PHE A 5 -33.55 38.53 13.16
N LEU A 6 -34.09 38.37 14.37
CA LEU A 6 -34.65 37.10 14.81
C LEU A 6 -35.80 36.63 13.90
N VAL A 7 -36.74 37.53 13.58
CA VAL A 7 -37.85 37.21 12.67
C VAL A 7 -37.34 36.81 11.28
N PHE A 8 -36.32 37.51 10.76
CA PHE A 8 -35.69 37.11 9.49
C PHE A 8 -35.06 35.71 9.56
N ALA A 9 -34.37 35.38 10.66
CA ALA A 9 -33.79 34.06 10.87
C ALA A 9 -34.86 32.96 10.88
N GLU A 10 -35.94 33.14 11.64
CA GLU A 10 -37.05 32.17 11.76
C GLU A 10 -37.82 31.99 10.43
N LEU A 11 -38.04 33.07 9.68
CA LEU A 11 -38.67 33.00 8.36
C LEU A 11 -37.80 32.25 7.34
N LEU A 12 -36.49 32.50 7.34
CA LEU A 12 -35.56 31.79 6.45
C LEU A 12 -35.44 30.32 6.83
N GLU A 13 -35.38 29.99 8.12
CA GLU A 13 -35.31 28.61 8.61
C GLU A 13 -36.56 27.82 8.20
N THR A 14 -37.75 28.38 8.42
CA THR A 14 -39.03 27.75 8.01
C THR A 14 -39.20 27.63 6.50
N SER A 15 -38.75 28.61 5.72
CA SER A 15 -38.78 28.54 4.25
C SER A 15 -37.80 27.50 3.68
N SER A 16 -36.61 27.37 4.28
CA SER A 16 -35.59 26.39 3.86
C SER A 16 -35.99 24.93 4.14
N ALA A 17 -36.79 24.68 5.18
CA ALA A 17 -37.35 23.35 5.46
C ALA A 17 -38.42 22.89 4.45
N THR A 18 -38.96 23.82 3.64
CA THR A 18 -40.09 23.58 2.74
C THR A 18 -39.68 23.52 1.25
N GLY A 19 -38.40 23.68 0.92
CA GLY A 19 -37.90 23.71 -0.46
C GLY A 19 -36.58 22.95 -0.67
N GLN A 20 -36.59 21.96 -1.57
CA GLN A 20 -35.38 21.35 -2.10
C GLN A 20 -34.56 22.39 -2.88
N SER A 21 -33.27 22.51 -2.55
CA SER A 21 -32.18 23.09 -3.35
C SER A 21 -32.51 24.45 -4.04
N LEU A 22 -32.26 25.56 -3.33
CA LEU A 22 -31.95 26.81 -4.02
C LEU A 22 -30.59 26.65 -4.71
N THR A 23 -30.60 26.26 -5.98
CA THR A 23 -29.52 26.62 -6.89
C THR A 23 -29.63 28.13 -7.14
N SER A 24 -28.48 28.81 -7.05
CA SER A 24 -28.34 30.26 -7.18
C SER A 24 -28.82 30.76 -8.54
N SER A 25 -30.09 31.17 -8.62
CA SER A 25 -30.57 31.99 -9.72
C SER A 25 -30.18 33.44 -9.44
N ASN A 26 -29.08 33.88 -10.05
CA ASN A 26 -28.70 35.29 -10.12
C ASN A 26 -29.76 36.06 -10.94
N GLN A 27 -30.84 36.49 -10.29
CA GLN A 27 -31.69 37.56 -10.80
C GLN A 27 -31.27 38.87 -10.14
N GLY A 28 -30.40 39.59 -10.84
CA GLY A 28 -29.95 40.91 -10.45
C GLY A 28 -31.09 41.93 -10.41
N THR A 29 -31.24 42.57 -9.26
CA THR A 29 -31.65 43.97 -9.16
C THR A 29 -30.42 44.78 -8.78
N ALA A 30 -30.27 45.96 -9.39
CA ALA A 30 -29.00 46.68 -9.54
C ALA A 30 -28.51 47.44 -8.27
N GLU A 31 -28.81 46.96 -7.06
CA GLU A 31 -28.30 47.56 -5.82
C GLU A 31 -27.77 46.46 -4.91
N ILE A 32 -26.43 46.35 -4.84
CA ILE A 32 -25.64 45.46 -3.97
C ILE A 32 -25.96 43.97 -4.15
N SER A 33 -25.10 43.26 -4.88
CA SER A 33 -25.16 41.80 -4.95
C SER A 33 -25.04 41.22 -3.55
N LEU A 34 -26.15 40.67 -3.02
CA LEU A 34 -26.17 39.99 -1.73
C LEU A 34 -25.12 38.88 -1.72
N THR A 35 -24.37 38.80 -0.62
CA THR A 35 -23.38 37.73 -0.44
C THR A 35 -24.11 36.41 -0.14
N GLU A 36 -23.51 35.28 -0.53
CA GLU A 36 -24.09 33.94 -0.31
C GLU A 36 -24.49 33.70 1.17
N PHE A 37 -23.80 34.36 2.11
CA PHE A 37 -24.06 34.27 3.54
C PHE A 37 -25.39 34.89 4.00
N GLU A 38 -25.90 35.89 3.28
CA GLU A 38 -27.16 36.59 3.61
C GLU A 38 -28.42 35.76 3.29
N PHE A 39 -28.24 34.57 2.71
CA PHE A 39 -29.31 33.59 2.48
C PHE A 39 -29.41 32.55 3.60
N TYR A 40 -28.44 32.50 4.54
CA TYR A 40 -28.46 31.50 5.61
C TYR A 40 -29.14 32.05 6.89
N PRO A 41 -30.05 31.28 7.51
CA PRO A 41 -30.66 31.63 8.80
C PRO A 41 -29.62 31.90 9.90
N ALA A 42 -28.49 31.16 9.87
CA ALA A 42 -27.39 31.28 10.83
C ALA A 42 -26.88 32.72 10.98
N TYR A 43 -26.69 33.42 9.85
CA TYR A 43 -26.21 34.80 9.82
C TYR A 43 -27.13 35.75 10.59
N TYR A 44 -28.45 35.59 10.43
CA TYR A 44 -29.44 36.43 11.10
C TYR A 44 -29.62 36.07 12.57
N TYR A 45 -29.51 34.79 12.95
CA TYR A 45 -29.44 34.39 14.36
C TYR A 45 -28.23 35.02 15.06
N GLN A 46 -27.07 35.04 14.41
CA GLN A 46 -25.87 35.70 14.93
C GLN A 46 -26.08 37.21 15.08
N LEU A 47 -26.61 37.90 14.07
CA LEU A 47 -26.91 39.34 14.16
C LEU A 47 -27.95 39.65 15.26
N ALA A 48 -29.00 38.83 15.38
CA ALA A 48 -30.01 38.99 16.43
C ALA A 48 -29.38 38.92 17.83
N ALA A 49 -28.46 37.97 18.03
CA ALA A 49 -27.68 37.82 19.26
C ALA A 49 -26.72 39.00 19.49
N HIS A 50 -26.01 39.44 18.47
CA HIS A 50 -25.10 40.59 18.54
C HIS A 50 -25.81 41.87 18.99
N TYR A 51 -26.93 42.23 18.35
CA TYR A 51 -27.70 43.41 18.76
C TYR A 51 -28.35 43.27 20.13
N LEU A 52 -28.65 42.04 20.58
CA LEU A 52 -29.14 41.80 21.93
C LEU A 52 -28.02 41.97 22.96
N LYS A 53 -26.80 41.53 22.62
CA LYS A 53 -25.59 41.77 23.41
C LYS A 53 -25.26 43.25 23.54
N ASP A 54 -25.36 44.02 22.45
CA ASP A 54 -25.17 45.48 22.49
C ASP A 54 -26.18 46.13 23.43
N LYS A 55 -27.46 45.75 23.34
CA LYS A 55 -28.50 46.21 24.27
C LYS A 55 -28.15 45.88 25.72
N LYS A 56 -27.72 44.65 26.01
CA LYS A 56 -27.28 44.21 27.35
C LYS A 56 -26.12 45.07 27.85
N SER A 57 -25.07 45.26 27.04
CA SER A 57 -23.90 46.04 27.41
C SER A 57 -24.21 47.52 27.68
N ALA A 58 -25.09 48.12 26.88
CA ALA A 58 -25.55 49.50 27.08
C ALA A 58 -26.38 49.63 28.37
N LEU A 59 -27.20 48.63 28.70
CA LEU A 59 -27.95 48.57 29.95
C LEU A 59 -27.03 48.44 31.16
N GLU A 60 -26.05 47.54 31.11
CA GLU A 60 -25.06 47.34 32.18
C GLU A 60 -24.25 48.61 32.42
N LEU A 61 -23.82 49.29 31.35
CA LEU A 61 -23.13 50.58 31.44
C LEU A 61 -24.02 51.64 32.11
N LEU A 62 -25.29 51.74 31.70
CA LEU A 62 -26.24 52.68 32.30
C LEU A 62 -26.50 52.38 33.79
N LEU A 63 -26.62 51.10 34.15
CA LEU A 63 -26.76 50.66 35.55
C LEU A 63 -25.51 50.98 36.38
N SER A 64 -24.32 50.86 35.80
CA SER A 64 -23.05 51.19 36.47
C SER A 64 -22.85 52.70 36.71
N MET A 65 -23.46 53.55 35.87
CA MET A 65 -23.38 55.01 35.97
C MET A 65 -24.45 55.63 36.86
N SER A 66 -25.48 54.88 37.26
CA SER A 66 -26.65 55.40 37.96
C SER A 66 -26.62 55.10 39.47
N GLU A 67 -26.36 56.12 40.30
CA GLU A 67 -26.55 56.07 41.77
C GLU A 67 -28.02 55.87 42.19
N ILE A 68 -28.98 56.06 41.28
CA ILE A 68 -30.44 56.05 41.54
C ILE A 68 -31.01 54.62 41.59
N ALA A 69 -30.20 53.57 41.37
CA ALA A 69 -30.69 52.20 41.19
C ALA A 69 -31.39 51.60 42.43
N GLN A 70 -31.21 52.16 43.63
CA GLN A 70 -31.81 51.64 44.87
C GLN A 70 -33.20 52.21 45.20
N GLU A 71 -33.66 53.29 44.58
CA GLU A 71 -35.01 53.87 44.85
C GLU A 71 -36.09 53.45 43.84
N ILE A 72 -35.72 52.73 42.78
CA ILE A 72 -36.59 52.46 41.60
C ILE A 72 -37.68 51.39 41.86
N ASP A 73 -37.64 50.69 43.00
CA ASP A 73 -38.55 49.56 43.28
C ASP A 73 -39.99 49.96 43.70
N SER A 74 -40.31 51.26 43.77
CA SER A 74 -41.54 51.71 44.45
C SER A 74 -42.62 52.42 43.60
N SER A 75 -42.50 52.51 42.27
CA SER A 75 -43.65 52.90 41.45
C SER A 75 -43.74 52.15 40.12
N SER A 76 -44.45 51.02 40.14
CA SER A 76 -44.95 50.37 38.92
C SER A 76 -46.06 51.20 38.29
N ALA A 77 -45.70 52.30 37.64
CA ALA A 77 -46.58 52.95 36.68
C ALA A 77 -46.92 51.93 35.58
N SER A 78 -48.22 51.66 35.37
CA SER A 78 -48.75 50.80 34.30
C SER A 78 -48.54 51.46 32.93
N ILE A 79 -47.30 51.44 32.45
CA ILE A 79 -46.92 51.98 31.14
C ILE A 79 -47.22 50.92 30.08
N THR A 80 -47.98 51.31 29.07
CA THR A 80 -48.43 50.43 27.98
C THR A 80 -48.18 51.07 26.61
N PRO A 81 -48.03 50.26 25.54
CA PRO A 81 -47.97 50.79 24.18
C PRO A 81 -49.25 51.57 23.84
N SER A 82 -49.08 52.75 23.25
CA SER A 82 -50.19 53.59 22.76
C SER A 82 -50.67 53.13 21.37
N VAL A 83 -51.68 53.80 20.85
CA VAL A 83 -52.31 53.53 19.54
C VAL A 83 -51.31 53.68 18.37
N TYR A 84 -50.30 54.54 18.51
CA TYR A 84 -49.26 54.75 17.50
C TYR A 84 -48.00 53.96 17.83
N VAL A 85 -47.45 53.29 16.81
CA VAL A 85 -46.22 52.49 16.92
C VAL A 85 -45.08 53.34 17.45
N GLY A 86 -44.43 52.87 18.52
CA GLY A 86 -43.31 53.55 19.17
C GLY A 86 -43.70 54.53 20.28
N GLN A 87 -45.00 54.82 20.48
CA GLN A 87 -45.46 55.65 21.59
C GLN A 87 -45.87 54.80 22.79
N PHE A 88 -45.52 55.27 24.00
CA PHE A 88 -45.91 54.67 25.26
C PHE A 88 -46.69 55.68 26.09
N ALA A 89 -47.66 55.19 26.85
CA ALA A 89 -48.51 56.01 27.70
C ALA A 89 -48.70 55.35 29.06
N GLN A 90 -48.85 56.17 30.10
CA GLN A 90 -49.19 55.70 31.43
C GLN A 90 -50.70 55.49 31.51
N LEU A 91 -51.09 54.31 31.97
CA LEU A 91 -52.48 53.93 32.16
C LEU A 91 -52.90 54.34 33.58
N LEU A 92 -53.77 55.34 33.68
CA LEU A 92 -54.33 55.85 34.94
C LEU A 92 -55.80 55.45 35.04
N GLU A 93 -56.13 54.64 36.04
CA GLU A 93 -57.50 54.29 36.40
C GLU A 93 -58.09 55.38 37.33
N LYS A 94 -59.08 56.12 36.83
CA LYS A 94 -59.92 57.02 37.65
C LYS A 94 -61.38 56.58 37.50
N GLY A 95 -61.82 55.65 38.36
CA GLY A 95 -63.17 55.05 38.27
C GLY A 95 -63.28 54.04 37.11
N GLU A 96 -64.45 53.92 36.47
CA GLU A 96 -64.69 53.01 35.33
C GLU A 96 -64.04 53.48 34.00
N ALA A 97 -63.37 54.64 33.97
CA ALA A 97 -62.74 55.18 32.77
C ALA A 97 -61.21 55.03 32.81
N ILE A 98 -60.66 54.33 31.82
CA ILE A 98 -59.22 54.20 31.58
C ILE A 98 -58.76 55.41 30.76
N THR A 99 -57.84 56.22 31.31
CA THR A 99 -57.24 57.35 30.60
C THR A 99 -55.75 57.14 30.35
N LEU A 100 -55.32 57.37 29.11
CA LEU A 100 -53.92 57.28 28.69
C LEU A 100 -53.27 58.67 28.80
N HIS A 101 -52.18 58.77 29.58
CA HIS A 101 -51.41 60.00 29.72
C HIS A 101 -50.07 59.91 28.98
N SER A 102 -49.65 61.01 28.36
CA SER A 102 -48.31 61.12 27.76
C SER A 102 -47.26 61.06 28.87
N ILE A 103 -46.27 60.20 28.71
CA ILE A 103 -45.16 60.04 29.66
C ILE A 103 -44.02 60.99 29.32
N THR A 104 -43.23 61.34 30.34
CA THR A 104 -41.96 62.08 30.17
C THR A 104 -40.82 61.14 29.77
N ASP A 105 -39.75 61.69 29.19
CA ASP A 105 -38.55 60.92 28.82
C ASP A 105 -37.92 60.20 30.01
N GLU A 106 -38.00 60.79 31.21
CA GLU A 106 -37.49 60.19 32.46
C GLU A 106 -38.33 59.00 32.95
N GLU A 107 -39.66 59.09 32.84
CA GLU A 107 -40.57 57.98 33.15
C GLU A 107 -40.42 56.83 32.14
N TYR A 108 -40.25 57.15 30.85
CA TYR A 108 -39.96 56.16 29.83
C TYR A 108 -38.61 55.47 30.06
N THR A 109 -37.58 56.23 30.46
CA THR A 109 -36.26 55.68 30.79
C THR A 109 -36.33 54.74 32.00
N ARG A 110 -37.07 55.10 33.06
CA ARG A 110 -37.28 54.20 34.22
C ARG A 110 -38.07 52.94 33.86
N TYR A 111 -39.08 53.06 33.01
CA TYR A 111 -39.83 51.91 32.50
C TYR A 111 -38.94 50.97 31.68
N THR A 112 -38.18 51.51 30.73
CA THR A 112 -37.30 50.70 29.88
C THR A 112 -36.20 49.99 30.67
N ILE A 113 -35.65 50.62 31.71
CA ILE A 113 -34.68 49.98 32.63
C ILE A 113 -35.35 48.86 33.44
N SER A 114 -36.53 49.08 34.01
CA SER A 114 -37.23 48.06 34.80
C SER A 114 -37.70 46.87 33.96
N GLU A 115 -38.16 47.11 32.74
CA GLU A 115 -38.51 46.06 31.80
C GLU A 115 -37.27 45.31 31.30
N ALA A 116 -36.15 46.00 31.06
CA ALA A 116 -34.89 45.36 30.67
C ALA A 116 -34.31 44.47 31.79
N LYS A 117 -34.48 44.84 33.07
CA LYS A 117 -34.10 43.98 34.21
C LYS A 117 -34.92 42.67 34.28
N ARG A 118 -36.12 42.63 33.70
CA ARG A 118 -36.97 41.43 33.69
C ARG A 118 -36.58 40.43 32.61
N VAL A 119 -35.85 40.84 31.57
CA VAL A 119 -35.49 39.96 30.45
C VAL A 119 -34.15 39.29 30.72
N GLN A 120 -34.13 37.95 30.68
CA GLN A 120 -32.90 37.15 30.73
C GLN A 120 -32.18 37.18 29.37
N ASP A 121 -31.60 38.34 29.02
CA ASP A 121 -30.98 38.59 27.72
C ASP A 121 -29.84 37.57 27.43
N SER A 122 -28.99 37.22 28.41
CA SER A 122 -27.86 36.28 28.21
C SER A 122 -28.27 34.88 27.76
N LEU A 123 -29.37 34.32 28.31
CA LEU A 123 -29.83 32.98 27.91
C LEU A 123 -30.41 32.97 26.48
N GLN A 124 -31.05 34.06 26.07
CA GLN A 124 -31.53 34.22 24.69
C GLN A 124 -30.37 34.37 23.71
N ILE A 125 -29.35 35.18 24.06
CA ILE A 125 -28.12 35.32 23.27
C ILE A 125 -27.47 33.94 23.08
N ILE A 126 -27.29 33.16 24.14
CA ILE A 126 -26.74 31.80 24.07
C ILE A 126 -27.60 30.90 23.16
N ALA A 127 -28.93 30.92 23.32
CA ALA A 127 -29.82 30.08 22.52
C ALA A 127 -29.71 30.38 21.02
N TRP A 128 -29.69 31.67 20.64
CA TRP A 128 -29.57 32.09 19.25
C TRP A 128 -28.18 31.82 18.66
N LEU A 129 -27.11 32.07 19.43
CA LEU A 129 -25.75 31.74 18.99
C LEU A 129 -25.54 30.23 18.86
N LYS A 130 -26.15 29.40 19.71
CA LYS A 130 -26.12 27.93 19.55
C LYS A 130 -26.83 27.47 18.29
N ARG A 131 -28.00 28.03 17.97
CA ARG A 131 -28.69 27.76 16.69
C ARG A 131 -27.82 28.16 15.50
N SER A 132 -27.15 29.32 15.58
CA SER A 132 -26.20 29.75 14.56
C SER A 132 -25.01 28.79 14.42
N TYR A 133 -24.41 28.38 15.55
CA TYR A 133 -23.32 27.41 15.61
C TYR A 133 -23.71 26.06 14.96
N GLU A 134 -24.86 25.50 15.32
CA GLU A 134 -25.37 24.24 14.76
C GLU A 134 -25.59 24.35 13.25
N SER A 135 -26.18 25.47 12.80
CA SER A 135 -26.41 25.73 11.38
C SER A 135 -25.10 25.86 10.59
N PHE A 136 -24.13 26.64 11.06
CA PHE A 136 -22.81 26.75 10.42
C PHE A 136 -22.03 25.45 10.42
N THR A 137 -22.18 24.64 11.48
CA THR A 137 -21.59 23.29 11.54
C THR A 137 -22.19 22.39 10.46
N ASN A 138 -23.51 22.41 10.27
CA ASN A 138 -24.20 21.66 9.22
C ASN A 138 -23.79 22.13 7.81
N LEU A 139 -23.54 23.44 7.64
CA LEU A 139 -23.04 24.03 6.39
C LEU A 139 -21.54 23.79 6.17
N LYS A 140 -20.83 23.11 7.08
CA LYS A 140 -19.37 22.92 7.06
C LYS A 140 -18.56 24.23 7.05
N ALA A 141 -19.16 25.34 7.50
CA ALA A 141 -18.52 26.64 7.63
C ALA A 141 -17.76 26.73 8.98
N GLN A 142 -16.67 25.96 9.10
CA GLN A 142 -15.96 25.73 10.37
C GLN A 142 -15.50 27.01 11.08
N ARG A 143 -14.98 28.01 10.36
CA ARG A 143 -14.54 29.29 10.97
C ARG A 143 -15.69 30.07 11.59
N MET A 144 -16.85 30.10 10.92
CA MET A 144 -18.04 30.77 11.44
C MET A 144 -18.61 30.01 12.63
N ALA A 145 -18.61 28.66 12.59
CA ALA A 145 -18.98 27.85 13.73
C ALA A 145 -18.06 28.10 14.94
N ALA A 146 -16.73 28.14 14.75
CA ALA A 146 -15.79 28.44 15.83
C ALA A 146 -15.98 29.85 16.42
N LEU A 147 -16.30 30.85 15.58
CA LEU A 147 -16.67 32.19 16.06
C LEU A 147 -17.94 32.15 16.92
N CYS A 148 -19.01 31.48 16.46
CA CYS A 148 -20.22 31.34 17.27
C CYS A 148 -19.96 30.57 18.57
N ALA A 149 -19.15 29.50 18.55
CA ALA A 149 -18.75 28.77 19.75
C ALA A 149 -18.01 29.69 20.73
N PHE A 150 -17.08 30.51 20.25
CA PHE A 150 -16.40 31.51 21.07
C PHE A 150 -17.37 32.53 21.69
N GLU A 151 -18.33 33.04 20.92
CA GLU A 151 -19.33 33.99 21.43
C GLU A 151 -20.26 33.34 22.48
N VAL A 152 -20.70 32.09 22.25
CA VAL A 152 -21.45 31.29 23.24
C VAL A 152 -20.65 31.11 24.53
N ALA A 153 -19.37 30.75 24.40
CA ALA A 153 -18.48 30.51 25.52
C ALA A 153 -18.29 31.75 26.38
N ARG A 154 -18.13 32.93 25.74
CA ARG A 154 -18.03 34.21 26.44
C ARG A 154 -19.28 34.54 27.25
N GLU A 155 -20.47 34.34 26.70
CA GLU A 155 -21.71 34.57 27.46
C GLU A 155 -21.86 33.59 28.64
N TYR A 156 -21.44 32.33 28.49
CA TYR A 156 -21.40 31.39 29.62
C TYR A 156 -20.37 31.80 30.69
N PHE A 157 -19.23 32.32 30.26
CA PHE A 157 -18.22 32.86 31.17
C PHE A 157 -18.76 34.05 31.98
N ASP A 158 -19.43 34.98 31.31
CA ASP A 158 -20.06 36.14 31.96
C ASP A 158 -21.19 35.73 32.93
N LEU A 159 -21.84 34.60 32.69
CA LEU A 159 -22.82 33.97 33.60
C LEU A 159 -22.20 33.18 34.76
N ALA A 160 -20.86 33.18 34.89
CA ALA A 160 -20.11 32.39 35.87
C ALA A 160 -20.39 30.87 35.79
N ASP A 161 -20.60 30.35 34.57
CA ASP A 161 -20.71 28.90 34.29
C ASP A 161 -19.45 28.41 33.55
N PRO A 162 -18.35 28.12 34.28
CA PRO A 162 -17.07 27.78 33.67
C PRO A 162 -17.07 26.42 32.95
N ASN A 163 -18.00 25.51 33.27
CA ASN A 163 -18.07 24.20 32.62
C ASN A 163 -18.53 24.32 31.17
N ASN A 164 -19.66 25.02 30.95
CA ASN A 164 -20.19 25.24 29.60
C ASN A 164 -19.29 26.19 28.80
N ALA A 165 -18.72 27.21 29.45
CA ALA A 165 -17.76 28.10 28.81
C ALA A 165 -16.54 27.33 28.29
N LYS A 166 -15.93 26.49 29.13
CA LYS A 166 -14.77 25.68 28.75
C LYS A 166 -15.03 24.78 27.54
N PHE A 167 -16.16 24.07 27.53
CA PHE A 167 -16.54 23.20 26.42
C PHE A 167 -16.55 23.93 25.06
N PHE A 168 -17.18 25.10 24.99
CA PHE A 168 -17.26 25.86 23.74
C PHE A 168 -15.94 26.57 23.39
N PHE A 169 -15.15 27.00 24.39
CA PHE A 169 -13.81 27.52 24.14
C PHE A 169 -12.86 26.45 23.59
N ASP A 170 -12.93 25.19 24.06
CA ASP A 170 -12.11 24.09 23.53
C ASP A 170 -12.40 23.83 22.05
N ILE A 171 -13.68 23.92 21.63
CA ILE A 171 -14.08 23.81 20.21
C ILE A 171 -13.38 24.88 19.37
N ALA A 172 -13.43 26.14 19.81
CA ALA A 172 -12.79 27.25 19.11
C ALA A 172 -11.25 27.12 19.09
N ALA A 173 -10.64 26.79 20.24
CA ALA A 173 -9.20 26.59 20.37
C ALA A 173 -8.67 25.50 19.44
N ASN A 174 -9.39 24.39 19.29
CA ASN A 174 -8.99 23.30 18.40
C ASN A 174 -8.87 23.74 16.94
N LEU A 175 -9.85 24.49 16.41
CA LEU A 175 -9.75 25.02 15.05
C LEU A 175 -8.60 26.03 14.93
N TYR A 176 -8.45 26.93 15.91
CA TYR A 176 -7.41 27.95 15.89
C TYR A 176 -6.00 27.36 15.95
N ARG A 177 -5.80 26.26 16.69
CA ARG A 177 -4.54 25.48 16.67
C ARG A 177 -4.26 24.87 15.31
N GLN A 178 -5.26 24.25 14.70
CA GLN A 178 -5.12 23.58 13.40
C GLN A 178 -4.78 24.56 12.27
N GLU A 179 -5.44 25.72 12.25
CA GLU A 179 -5.22 26.75 11.22
C GLU A 179 -4.10 27.75 11.55
N GLY A 180 -3.55 27.74 12.78
CA GLY A 180 -2.45 28.61 13.19
C GLY A 180 -2.84 30.06 13.53
N TRP A 181 -4.07 30.31 14.00
CA TRP A 181 -4.55 31.66 14.35
C TRP A 181 -4.08 32.12 15.74
N VAL A 182 -2.84 32.58 15.84
CA VAL A 182 -2.16 32.94 17.11
C VAL A 182 -2.96 33.92 17.98
N THR A 183 -3.46 35.01 17.40
CA THR A 183 -4.14 36.08 18.16
C THR A 183 -5.48 35.61 18.73
N LEU A 184 -6.23 34.83 17.95
CA LEU A 184 -7.52 34.28 18.37
C LEU A 184 -7.30 33.18 19.41
N LEU A 185 -6.27 32.34 19.21
CA LEU A 185 -5.89 31.31 20.17
C LEU A 185 -5.46 31.92 21.51
N TRP A 186 -4.66 32.99 21.52
CA TRP A 186 -4.29 33.70 22.74
C TRP A 186 -5.51 34.15 23.56
N GLU A 187 -6.50 34.76 22.89
CA GLU A 187 -7.71 35.24 23.54
C GLU A 187 -8.51 34.08 24.15
N VAL A 188 -8.71 33.00 23.39
CA VAL A 188 -9.43 31.80 23.87
C VAL A 188 -8.71 31.12 25.02
N LEU A 189 -7.39 30.94 24.93
CA LEU A 189 -6.60 30.31 25.99
C LEU A 189 -6.64 31.11 27.29
N GLY A 190 -6.67 32.45 27.20
CA GLY A 190 -6.85 33.30 28.37
C GLY A 190 -8.15 32.99 29.11
N TYR A 191 -9.25 32.78 28.37
CA TYR A 191 -10.51 32.35 28.98
C TYR A 191 -10.47 30.92 29.51
N LEU A 192 -9.91 29.96 28.76
CA LEU A 192 -9.77 28.56 29.19
C LEU A 192 -8.95 28.43 30.48
N ARG A 193 -7.91 29.25 30.61
CA ARG A 193 -7.09 29.38 31.81
C ARG A 193 -7.92 29.82 33.01
N GLU A 194 -8.70 30.89 32.90
CA GLU A 194 -9.56 31.35 34.00
C GLU A 194 -10.73 30.40 34.29
N CYS A 195 -11.32 29.77 33.26
CA CYS A 195 -12.29 28.69 33.46
C CYS A 195 -11.69 27.56 34.29
N SER A 196 -10.46 27.16 33.98
CA SER A 196 -9.77 26.08 34.71
C SER A 196 -9.41 26.48 36.14
N ARG A 197 -9.07 27.76 36.37
CA ARG A 197 -8.92 28.33 37.72
C ARG A 197 -10.22 28.28 38.52
N ASN A 198 -11.34 28.68 37.92
CA ASN A 198 -12.65 28.64 38.57
C ASN A 198 -13.14 27.21 38.88
N LEU A 199 -12.64 26.22 38.13
CA LEU A 199 -12.92 24.79 38.32
C LEU A 199 -11.91 24.09 39.26
N ASP A 200 -10.92 24.81 39.82
CA ASP A 200 -9.83 24.25 40.65
C ASP A 200 -9.02 23.16 39.90
N ALA A 201 -8.97 23.22 38.57
CA ALA A 201 -8.29 22.27 37.70
C ALA A 201 -6.84 22.72 37.44
N LEU A 202 -5.95 22.46 38.38
CA LEU A 202 -4.54 22.91 38.34
C LEU A 202 -3.79 22.46 37.09
N LYS A 203 -3.94 21.19 36.69
CA LYS A 203 -3.25 20.64 35.51
C LYS A 203 -3.61 21.43 34.25
N ASP A 204 -4.89 21.54 33.95
CA ASP A 204 -5.40 22.26 32.78
C ASP A 204 -5.01 23.75 32.80
N PHE A 205 -5.03 24.38 33.98
CA PHE A 205 -4.54 25.75 34.15
C PHE A 205 -3.07 25.90 33.74
N VAL A 206 -2.21 24.99 34.18
CA VAL A 206 -0.78 24.99 33.83
C VAL A 206 -0.60 24.70 32.34
N GLU A 207 -1.31 23.72 31.78
CA GLU A 207 -1.23 23.38 30.35
C GLU A 207 -1.63 24.58 29.47
N PHE A 208 -2.80 25.19 29.71
CA PHE A 208 -3.22 26.36 28.93
C PHE A 208 -2.28 27.55 29.11
N SER A 209 -1.76 27.78 30.33
CA SER A 209 -0.82 28.87 30.57
C SER A 209 0.52 28.64 29.86
N LEU A 210 1.05 27.41 29.87
CA LEU A 210 2.28 27.05 29.16
C LEU A 210 2.10 27.11 27.64
N GLU A 211 0.95 26.67 27.13
CA GLU A 211 0.58 26.82 25.72
C GLU A 211 0.57 28.31 25.32
N MET A 212 -0.10 29.17 26.09
CA MET A 212 -0.15 30.62 25.84
C MET A 212 1.22 31.24 25.73
N VAL A 213 2.09 30.98 26.72
CA VAL A 213 3.42 31.60 26.75
C VAL A 213 4.37 31.01 25.72
N ALA A 214 4.06 29.85 25.13
CA ALA A 214 4.82 29.25 24.04
C ALA A 214 4.32 29.65 22.63
N LEU A 215 3.27 30.48 22.53
CA LEU A 215 2.82 31.06 21.26
C LEU A 215 3.85 32.06 20.69
N PRO A 216 3.99 32.19 19.37
CA PRO A 216 4.91 33.16 18.76
C PRO A 216 4.49 34.60 19.04
N VAL A 217 5.47 35.52 19.01
CA VAL A 217 5.22 36.94 19.25
C VAL A 217 4.59 37.56 18.01
N THR A 218 3.37 38.10 18.12
CA THR A 218 2.79 38.89 17.05
C THR A 218 3.42 40.30 17.06
N SER A 219 4.29 40.59 16.11
CA SER A 219 5.12 41.81 16.04
C SER A 219 4.38 43.15 15.77
N TYR A 220 3.08 43.23 16.03
CA TYR A 220 2.32 44.48 15.91
C TYR A 220 2.47 45.36 17.17
N GLU A 221 3.70 45.74 17.50
CA GLU A 221 3.96 46.79 18.51
C GLU A 221 3.78 48.22 17.97
N ASN A 222 3.21 48.42 16.77
CA ASN A 222 3.04 49.76 16.24
C ASN A 222 1.75 49.98 15.44
N SER A 223 0.63 50.00 16.14
CA SER A 223 -0.56 50.72 15.70
C SER A 223 -1.15 51.47 16.88
N GLY A 224 -0.82 52.76 16.97
CA GLY A 224 -1.21 53.70 18.04
C GLY A 224 -2.71 54.02 18.15
N ASN A 225 -3.60 53.06 17.90
CA ASN A 225 -5.06 53.19 18.02
C ASN A 225 -5.68 52.22 19.05
N LEU A 226 -4.89 51.72 19.99
CA LEU A 226 -5.25 50.61 20.88
C LEU A 226 -5.71 51.04 22.27
N ARG A 227 -6.28 52.24 22.42
CA ARG A 227 -6.82 52.70 23.73
C ARG A 227 -8.22 52.18 24.04
N ASN A 228 -8.90 51.55 23.08
CA ASN A 228 -10.32 51.15 23.19
C ASN A 228 -10.59 49.64 22.92
N LYS A 229 -9.58 48.75 22.93
CA LYS A 229 -9.83 47.30 22.78
C LYS A 229 -9.98 46.65 24.17
N ASN A 230 -11.16 46.11 24.45
CA ASN A 230 -11.39 45.25 25.60
C ASN A 230 -10.70 43.91 25.33
N TYR A 231 -9.59 43.64 26.02
CA TYR A 231 -8.92 42.34 25.97
C TYR A 231 -9.69 41.33 26.82
N GLY A 232 -9.59 40.05 26.44
CA GLY A 232 -9.99 38.95 27.31
C GLY A 232 -9.13 38.88 28.58
N PRO A 233 -9.42 37.94 29.49
CA PRO A 233 -8.77 37.84 30.80
C PRO A 233 -7.26 37.58 30.73
N GLY A 234 -6.76 37.03 29.61
CA GLY A 234 -5.32 36.85 29.37
C GLY A 234 -4.56 38.13 29.03
N GLY A 235 -5.24 39.28 28.89
CA GLY A 235 -4.62 40.54 28.50
C GLY A 235 -4.07 40.54 27.06
N PRO A 236 -3.26 41.54 26.68
CA PRO A 236 -2.67 41.61 25.35
C PRO A 236 -1.50 40.61 25.19
N ALA A 237 -1.40 39.99 24.00
CA ALA A 237 -0.35 39.04 23.61
C ALA A 237 1.02 39.72 23.40
N THR A 238 1.53 40.39 24.43
CA THR A 238 2.81 41.11 24.44
C THR A 238 3.91 40.23 25.02
N ILE A 239 5.18 40.58 24.76
CA ILE A 239 6.34 39.90 25.35
C ILE A 239 6.26 39.96 26.88
N SER A 240 6.00 41.14 27.45
CA SER A 240 5.84 41.33 28.89
C SER A 240 4.67 40.53 29.47
N GLY A 241 3.54 40.43 28.75
CA GLY A 241 2.41 39.58 29.15
C GLY A 241 2.78 38.10 29.22
N ARG A 242 3.54 37.60 28.23
CA ARG A 242 4.05 36.21 28.22
C ARG A 242 5.00 35.96 29.40
N GLU A 243 5.92 36.88 29.67
CA GLU A 243 6.86 36.77 30.80
C GLU A 243 6.14 36.74 32.15
N SER A 244 5.12 37.60 32.32
CA SER A 244 4.33 37.64 33.56
C SER A 244 3.58 36.32 33.80
N ILE A 245 2.92 35.78 32.77
CA ILE A 245 2.21 34.49 32.89
C ILE A 245 3.21 33.35 33.14
N HIS A 246 4.37 33.38 32.48
CA HIS A 246 5.42 32.36 32.68
C HIS A 246 5.93 32.38 34.12
N GLN A 247 6.23 33.56 34.67
CA GLN A 247 6.65 33.69 36.07
C GLN A 247 5.57 33.22 37.05
N GLU A 248 4.30 33.53 36.80
CA GLU A 248 3.18 33.07 37.64
C GLU A 248 3.11 31.54 37.72
N VAL A 249 3.18 30.87 36.56
CA VAL A 249 3.12 29.40 36.48
C VAL A 249 4.33 28.75 37.12
N PHE A 250 5.53 29.23 36.83
CA PHE A 250 6.76 28.64 37.40
C PHE A 250 6.87 28.91 38.91
N THR A 251 6.39 30.06 39.40
CA THR A 251 6.30 30.32 40.86
C THR A 251 5.34 29.34 41.53
N LEU A 252 4.19 29.07 40.89
CA LEU A 252 3.19 28.14 41.40
C LEU A 252 3.70 26.68 41.44
N VAL A 253 4.42 26.27 40.39
CA VAL A 253 4.76 24.86 40.12
C VAL A 253 6.14 24.46 40.66
N CYS A 254 7.13 25.35 40.63
CA CYS A 254 8.50 25.05 41.05
C CYS A 254 8.80 25.37 42.53
N ARG A 255 7.85 26.01 43.26
CA ARG A 255 7.93 26.38 44.70
C ARG A 255 9.34 26.84 45.14
N GLU A 256 9.74 28.06 44.77
CA GLU A 256 10.84 28.73 45.47
C GLU A 256 10.32 29.24 46.83
N ALA A 257 10.84 28.67 47.92
CA ALA A 257 10.32 28.82 49.28
C ALA A 257 10.50 30.20 49.93
N GLU A 258 10.94 31.24 49.20
CA GLU A 258 11.33 32.52 49.81
C GLU A 258 10.41 33.73 49.51
N LEU A 259 9.36 33.60 48.69
CA LEU A 259 8.53 34.77 48.30
C LEU A 259 7.01 34.69 48.59
N LEU A 260 6.51 33.60 49.19
CA LEU A 260 5.07 33.47 49.49
C LEU A 260 4.70 33.99 50.89
N SER A 261 5.03 35.24 51.20
CA SER A 261 4.51 35.94 52.40
C SER A 261 3.66 37.17 52.10
N SER A 262 3.26 37.43 50.85
CA SER A 262 2.45 38.62 50.53
C SER A 262 1.34 38.48 49.48
N THR A 263 1.00 37.29 48.98
CA THR A 263 -0.10 37.18 48.01
C THR A 263 -1.12 36.12 48.43
N GLU A 264 -2.17 36.54 49.15
CA GLU A 264 -3.42 35.79 49.38
C GLU A 264 -4.23 35.53 48.08
N GLY A 265 -3.60 35.56 46.90
CA GLY A 265 -4.28 35.67 45.60
C GLY A 265 -4.20 34.45 44.67
N SER A 266 -3.40 33.42 44.97
CA SER A 266 -3.37 32.22 44.11
C SER A 266 -4.53 31.29 44.48
N GLY A 267 -5.70 31.49 43.88
CA GLY A 267 -6.98 30.83 44.19
C GLY A 267 -7.08 29.30 44.07
N PHE A 268 -5.96 28.56 44.05
CA PHE A 268 -5.94 27.09 44.06
C PHE A 268 -5.77 26.56 45.48
N LYS A 269 -6.60 25.58 45.87
CA LYS A 269 -6.42 24.85 47.13
C LYS A 269 -5.39 23.73 46.91
N LEU A 270 -4.10 24.07 46.85
CA LEU A 270 -3.07 23.05 46.59
C LEU A 270 -3.03 21.99 47.71
N ALA A 271 -3.37 20.75 47.37
CA ALA A 271 -2.99 19.58 48.15
C ALA A 271 -1.47 19.44 48.12
N THR A 272 -0.84 19.41 49.29
CA THR A 272 0.55 19.84 49.48
C THR A 272 1.62 18.92 48.85
N ASP A 273 1.27 17.71 48.38
CA ASP A 273 2.24 16.62 48.11
C ASP A 273 2.13 15.88 46.75
N SER A 274 1.25 16.26 45.83
CA SER A 274 1.14 15.55 44.53
C SER A 274 2.09 16.15 43.46
N PRO A 275 3.01 15.38 42.87
CA PRO A 275 3.81 15.86 41.74
C PRO A 275 2.93 16.07 40.50
N LEU A 276 3.08 17.21 39.84
CA LEU A 276 2.45 17.53 38.56
C LEU A 276 3.28 16.92 37.42
N HIS A 277 2.65 16.02 36.66
CA HIS A 277 3.23 15.37 35.49
C HIS A 277 2.50 15.80 34.22
N LEU A 278 3.23 16.39 33.27
CA LEU A 278 2.72 16.75 31.95
C LEU A 278 3.26 15.79 30.89
N GLU A 279 2.38 15.33 30.02
CA GLU A 279 2.72 14.43 28.92
C GLU A 279 2.60 15.18 27.58
N ILE A 280 3.70 15.22 26.84
CA ILE A 280 3.80 15.86 25.54
C ILE A 280 3.94 14.77 24.48
N ASP A 281 2.81 14.45 23.85
CA ASP A 281 2.76 13.62 22.65
C ASP A 281 2.91 14.46 21.37
N LEU A 282 3.07 13.80 20.22
CA LEU A 282 3.32 14.45 18.92
C LEU A 282 2.20 15.44 18.50
N VAL A 283 0.97 15.19 18.94
CA VAL A 283 -0.21 16.02 18.66
C VAL A 283 -0.55 16.97 19.82
N SER A 284 0.24 16.96 20.90
CA SER A 284 -0.03 17.79 22.08
C SER A 284 0.20 19.27 21.76
N PRO A 285 -0.70 20.19 22.19
CA PRO A 285 -0.49 21.62 22.02
C PRO A 285 0.71 22.15 22.82
N LEU A 286 1.22 21.37 23.77
CA LEU A 286 2.41 21.68 24.56
C LEU A 286 3.71 21.29 23.86
N ARG A 287 3.68 20.71 22.65
CA ARG A 287 4.89 20.38 21.87
C ARG A 287 5.88 21.57 21.74
N PRO A 288 5.44 22.84 21.59
CA PRO A 288 6.34 24.00 21.61
C PRO A 288 6.99 24.32 22.97
N VAL A 289 6.45 23.81 24.08
CA VAL A 289 6.98 24.02 25.45
C VAL A 289 8.27 23.23 25.65
N LEU A 290 8.29 21.96 25.23
CA LEU A 290 9.46 21.10 25.27
C LEU A 290 9.42 20.07 24.15
N LEU A 291 10.18 20.32 23.10
CA LEU A 291 10.37 19.41 21.98
C LEU A 291 11.67 18.64 22.18
N ALA A 292 11.59 17.30 22.19
CA ALA A 292 12.74 16.41 22.34
C ALA A 292 13.04 15.68 21.02
N SER A 293 14.12 16.10 20.36
CA SER A 293 14.63 15.46 19.15
C SER A 293 15.83 14.59 19.46
N VAL A 294 15.84 13.36 18.97
CA VAL A 294 16.90 12.38 19.24
C VAL A 294 17.40 11.75 17.94
N ALA A 295 18.71 11.58 17.84
CA ALA A 295 19.35 10.97 16.67
C ALA A 295 20.46 10.01 17.10
N PHE A 296 20.38 8.77 16.62
CA PHE A 296 21.51 7.86 16.58
C PHE A 296 22.43 8.23 15.41
N HIS A 297 23.74 8.19 15.67
CA HIS A 297 24.74 8.53 14.65
C HIS A 297 24.93 7.40 13.64
N ASP A 298 24.80 6.16 14.11
CA ASP A 298 24.91 4.96 13.30
C ASP A 298 23.53 4.30 13.14
N GLN A 299 23.25 3.76 11.96
CA GLN A 299 22.00 3.02 11.69
C GLN A 299 22.10 1.54 12.10
N MET A 300 23.32 0.99 12.14
CA MET A 300 23.62 -0.37 12.59
C MET A 300 24.83 -0.37 13.51
N ILE A 301 24.75 -1.07 14.64
CA ILE A 301 25.78 -1.08 15.68
C ILE A 301 26.08 -2.52 16.07
N LYS A 302 27.35 -2.87 16.24
CA LYS A 302 27.74 -4.18 16.77
C LYS A 302 27.40 -4.30 18.27
N PRO A 303 27.04 -5.50 18.78
CA PRO A 303 26.86 -5.72 20.22
C PRO A 303 28.07 -5.23 21.02
N HIS A 304 27.81 -4.57 22.15
CA HIS A 304 28.83 -4.00 23.03
C HIS A 304 29.70 -2.88 22.45
N ALA A 305 29.49 -2.45 21.20
CA ALA A 305 30.13 -1.25 20.67
C ALA A 305 29.50 0.02 21.28
N LEU A 306 30.31 1.05 21.45
CA LEU A 306 29.83 2.37 21.84
C LEU A 306 29.21 3.05 20.63
N CYS A 307 27.96 3.50 20.77
CA CYS A 307 27.26 4.29 19.76
C CYS A 307 27.05 5.72 20.26
N SER A 308 27.25 6.70 19.39
CA SER A 308 26.96 8.09 19.70
C SER A 308 25.46 8.39 19.53
N PHE A 309 24.89 9.01 20.56
CA PHE A 309 23.49 9.42 20.61
C PHE A 309 23.41 10.91 20.93
N THR A 310 22.70 11.67 20.10
CA THR A 310 22.46 13.09 20.33
C THR A 310 21.02 13.35 20.73
N LEU A 311 20.85 13.96 21.90
CA LEU A 311 19.61 14.55 22.40
C LEU A 311 19.64 16.05 22.13
N SER A 312 18.61 16.56 21.45
CA SER A 312 18.42 17.98 21.16
C SER A 312 17.08 18.43 21.72
N LEU A 313 17.09 19.38 22.65
CA LEU A 313 15.90 19.94 23.28
C LEU A 313 15.65 21.37 22.80
N LEU A 314 14.41 21.70 22.48
CA LEU A 314 13.97 23.05 22.10
C LEU A 314 12.78 23.47 22.97
N SER A 315 12.78 24.75 23.37
CA SER A 315 11.65 25.36 24.09
C SER A 315 11.37 26.76 23.52
N HIS A 316 10.08 27.05 23.31
CA HIS A 316 9.59 28.37 22.89
C HIS A 316 9.08 29.23 24.07
N LEU A 317 9.35 28.81 25.31
CA LEU A 317 9.05 29.60 26.50
C LEU A 317 9.79 30.95 26.46
N PRO A 318 9.21 32.02 27.05
CA PRO A 318 9.74 33.37 26.90
C PRO A 318 10.99 33.64 27.74
N LEU A 319 11.19 32.91 28.85
CA LEU A 319 12.35 33.03 29.72
C LEU A 319 13.15 31.71 29.73
N PRO A 320 14.47 31.75 29.96
CA PRO A 320 15.27 30.54 30.12
C PRO A 320 14.77 29.65 31.25
N VAL A 321 14.71 28.34 31.00
CA VAL A 321 14.27 27.34 31.97
C VAL A 321 15.41 26.41 32.32
N GLU A 322 15.76 26.37 33.60
CA GLU A 322 16.78 25.45 34.11
C GLU A 322 16.16 24.08 34.43
N ILE A 323 16.81 23.01 33.98
CA ILE A 323 16.41 21.62 34.25
C ILE A 323 17.31 21.04 35.34
N ASP A 324 16.72 20.40 36.34
CA ASP A 324 17.47 19.77 37.42
C ASP A 324 18.14 18.48 36.95
N HIS A 325 17.36 17.60 36.33
CA HIS A 325 17.88 16.44 35.63
C HIS A 325 16.93 15.97 34.53
N LEU A 326 17.51 15.31 33.52
CA LEU A 326 16.83 14.67 32.40
C LEU A 326 16.94 13.15 32.53
N GLU A 327 15.87 12.42 32.26
CA GLU A 327 15.91 10.96 32.16
C GLU A 327 15.54 10.55 30.73
N VAL A 328 16.44 9.83 30.06
CA VAL A 328 16.22 9.33 28.70
C VAL A 328 15.82 7.87 28.77
N GLN A 329 14.64 7.55 28.27
CA GLN A 329 14.06 6.20 28.31
C GLN A 329 14.11 5.53 26.95
N PHE A 330 14.69 4.34 26.90
CA PHE A 330 14.75 3.45 25.75
C PHE A 330 13.82 2.26 25.94
N ASN A 331 13.51 1.55 24.86
CA ASN A 331 12.83 0.27 24.90
C ASN A 331 13.65 -0.80 25.65
N GLN A 332 14.97 -0.69 25.65
CA GLN A 332 15.89 -1.51 26.44
C GLN A 332 16.29 -0.76 27.71
N SER A 333 15.77 -1.17 28.87
CA SER A 333 15.98 -0.45 30.14
C SER A 333 17.43 -0.37 30.61
N THR A 334 18.30 -1.27 30.13
CA THR A 334 19.75 -1.24 30.40
C THR A 334 20.44 -0.03 29.78
N CYS A 335 19.85 0.54 28.73
CA CYS A 335 20.37 1.74 28.05
C CYS A 335 19.81 3.04 28.65
N ASN A 336 18.89 2.98 29.62
CA ASN A 336 18.31 4.18 30.24
C ASN A 336 19.34 4.90 31.10
N PHE A 337 19.47 6.21 30.91
CA PHE A 337 20.41 7.03 31.65
C PHE A 337 19.80 8.36 32.08
N VAL A 338 20.39 8.94 33.13
CA VAL A 338 19.97 10.21 33.73
C VAL A 338 21.08 11.23 33.55
N ILE A 339 20.75 12.40 33.02
CA ILE A 339 21.67 13.54 32.87
C ILE A 339 21.37 14.53 34.01
N ARG A 340 22.33 14.77 34.89
CA ARG A 340 22.18 15.69 36.02
C ARG A 340 22.82 17.04 35.75
N ASN A 341 22.19 18.10 36.26
CA ASN A 341 22.79 19.42 36.30
C ASN A 341 23.81 19.50 37.45
N SER A 342 25.08 19.74 37.11
CA SER A 342 26.18 19.81 38.09
C SER A 342 26.17 21.07 38.97
N GLN A 343 25.36 22.09 38.64
CA GLN A 343 25.35 23.39 39.33
C GLN A 343 24.34 23.49 40.49
N ARG A 344 23.44 22.51 40.70
CA ARG A 344 22.43 22.52 41.78
C ARG A 344 22.68 21.42 42.83
N PRO A 345 22.55 21.72 44.14
CA PRO A 345 22.63 20.72 45.19
C PRO A 345 21.37 19.86 45.29
N LEU A 346 21.55 18.61 45.73
CA LEU A 346 20.55 17.55 45.86
C LEU A 346 19.32 17.99 46.69
N TRP A 347 18.11 17.96 46.11
CA TRP A 347 16.91 17.84 46.94
C TRP A 347 16.83 16.42 47.50
N ALA A 348 16.96 16.32 48.81
CA ALA A 348 16.73 15.11 49.58
C ALA A 348 15.24 14.77 49.60
N SER A 349 14.73 14.24 48.49
CA SER A 349 13.50 13.46 48.42
C SER A 349 13.69 12.42 47.32
N ALA A 350 14.62 11.50 47.60
CA ALA A 350 14.71 10.23 46.92
C ALA A 350 13.47 9.40 47.27
N SER A 351 12.34 9.67 46.60
CA SER A 351 11.30 8.66 46.44
C SER A 351 11.68 7.79 45.23
N ASN A 352 12.47 6.75 45.51
CA ASN A 352 12.44 5.43 44.87
C ASN A 352 11.99 5.34 43.39
N THR A 353 12.64 6.08 42.48
CA THR A 353 12.41 5.92 41.02
C THR A 353 13.68 5.82 40.19
N VAL A 354 14.88 5.87 40.80
CA VAL A 354 16.08 5.35 40.14
C VAL A 354 16.04 3.84 40.29
N LYS A 355 15.55 3.13 39.26
CA LYS A 355 15.75 1.69 39.18
C LYS A 355 17.25 1.42 39.25
N SER A 356 17.67 0.59 40.20
CA SER A 356 19.06 0.18 40.40
C SER A 356 19.66 -0.30 39.08
N GLY A 357 20.53 0.50 38.45
CA GLY A 357 21.17 0.16 37.17
C GLY A 357 21.29 1.29 36.13
N SER A 358 20.61 2.42 36.27
CA SER A 358 20.74 3.52 35.28
C SER A 358 22.08 4.26 35.38
N GLN A 359 22.75 4.42 34.24
CA GLN A 359 23.96 5.24 34.09
C GLN A 359 23.62 6.72 34.40
N VAL A 360 24.49 7.40 35.15
CA VAL A 360 24.31 8.81 35.53
C VAL A 360 25.41 9.62 34.87
N GLU A 361 25.02 10.50 33.97
CA GLU A 361 25.88 11.45 33.27
C GLU A 361 25.73 12.84 33.88
N ASN A 362 26.80 13.63 33.93
CA ASN A 362 26.75 15.00 34.43
C ASN A 362 26.92 15.99 33.28
N ALA A 363 26.00 16.95 33.18
CA ALA A 363 26.12 18.08 32.26
C ALA A 363 26.54 19.34 33.03
N PRO A 364 27.42 20.19 32.45
CA PRO A 364 27.89 21.42 33.09
C PRO A 364 26.78 22.47 33.25
N LEU A 365 25.79 22.46 32.35
CA LEU A 365 24.66 23.39 32.34
C LEU A 365 23.49 22.76 31.59
N LEU A 366 22.33 22.65 32.25
CA LEU A 366 21.07 22.21 31.64
C LEU A 366 20.06 23.36 31.61
N VAL A 367 20.25 24.30 30.69
CA VAL A 367 19.36 25.46 30.53
C VAL A 367 18.78 25.47 29.13
N LEU A 368 17.45 25.52 29.05
CA LEU A 368 16.72 25.72 27.81
C LEU A 368 16.62 27.22 27.56
N VAL A 369 17.42 27.72 26.64
CA VAL A 369 17.37 29.11 26.19
C VAL A 369 16.24 29.25 25.15
N PRO A 370 15.39 30.29 25.24
CA PRO A 370 14.28 30.48 24.30
C PRO A 370 14.72 30.40 22.84
N ASN A 371 14.02 29.58 22.05
CA ASN A 371 14.22 29.39 20.61
C ASN A 371 15.61 28.85 20.18
N ASN A 372 16.41 28.33 21.13
CA ASN A 372 17.72 27.75 20.85
C ASN A 372 17.76 26.27 21.24
N TRP A 373 18.45 25.47 20.43
CA TRP A 373 18.60 24.03 20.69
C TRP A 373 19.68 23.76 21.75
N LEU A 374 19.29 23.10 22.84
CA LEU A 374 20.22 22.47 23.78
C LEU A 374 20.62 21.10 23.22
N ARG A 375 21.87 20.94 22.81
CA ARG A 375 22.39 19.74 22.14
C ARG A 375 23.36 18.99 23.06
N LEU A 376 23.04 17.76 23.39
CA LEU A 376 23.82 16.90 24.28
C LEU A 376 24.14 15.60 23.55
N THR A 377 25.40 15.18 23.51
CA THR A 377 25.82 13.95 22.84
C THR A 377 26.49 13.03 23.86
N TYR A 378 26.00 11.79 23.93
CA TYR A 378 26.46 10.77 24.87
C TYR A 378 26.73 9.46 24.14
N ALA A 379 27.62 8.64 24.71
CA ALA A 379 27.89 7.30 24.21
C ALA A 379 26.99 6.29 24.92
N ILE A 380 26.25 5.49 24.15
CA ILE A 380 25.37 4.43 24.64
C ILE A 380 25.95 3.08 24.25
N LYS A 381 25.86 2.11 25.16
CA LYS A 381 26.27 0.72 24.91
C LYS A 381 25.06 -0.20 25.08
N SER A 382 24.68 -0.88 24.01
CA SER A 382 23.65 -1.93 24.08
C SER A 382 24.30 -3.30 24.27
N GLU A 383 23.71 -4.09 25.17
CA GLU A 383 24.08 -5.50 25.43
C GLU A 383 23.14 -6.49 24.72
N GLN A 384 22.01 -6.02 24.20
CA GLN A 384 20.98 -6.85 23.59
C GLN A 384 20.90 -6.54 22.09
N SER A 385 21.05 -7.57 21.25
CA SER A 385 20.81 -7.47 19.81
C SER A 385 19.33 -7.16 19.52
N GLY A 386 19.06 -6.54 18.39
CA GLY A 386 17.72 -6.13 17.98
C GLY A 386 17.53 -4.62 17.87
N LYS A 387 16.28 -4.19 17.76
CA LYS A 387 15.94 -2.76 17.60
C LYS A 387 16.13 -2.03 18.94
N LEU A 388 17.00 -1.02 18.97
CA LEU A 388 17.15 -0.08 20.08
C LEU A 388 16.44 1.24 19.70
N GLU A 389 15.45 1.66 20.48
CA GLU A 389 14.66 2.87 20.21
C GLU A 389 14.54 3.73 21.46
N CYS A 390 14.73 5.04 21.31
CA CYS A 390 14.43 6.02 22.35
C CYS A 390 12.93 6.35 22.33
N LEU A 391 12.26 6.22 23.47
CA LEU A 391 10.82 6.36 23.63
C LEU A 391 10.44 7.78 24.08
N SER A 392 11.07 8.26 25.14
CA SER A 392 10.71 9.54 25.77
C SER A 392 11.89 10.13 26.56
N VAL A 393 11.78 11.43 26.82
CA VAL A 393 12.71 12.22 27.62
C VAL A 393 11.90 12.91 28.71
N LEU A 394 12.25 12.66 29.97
CA LEU A 394 11.60 13.26 31.12
C LEU A 394 12.49 14.40 31.66
N ALA A 395 11.98 15.62 31.68
CA ALA A 395 12.61 16.78 32.28
C ALA A 395 11.98 17.07 33.65
N LYS A 396 12.78 17.06 34.72
CA LYS A 396 12.34 17.47 36.05
C LYS A 396 12.74 18.92 36.32
N LEU A 397 11.75 19.73 36.68
CA LEU A 397 11.82 21.19 36.84
C LEU A 397 11.41 21.54 38.28
N GLY A 398 12.25 21.22 39.25
CA GLY A 398 11.93 21.30 40.68
C GLY A 398 11.43 19.98 41.27
N PRO A 399 11.04 19.97 42.56
CA PRO A 399 10.72 18.76 43.30
C PRO A 399 9.38 18.11 42.90
N LEU A 400 8.46 18.88 42.35
CA LEU A 400 7.07 18.47 42.11
C LEU A 400 6.60 18.66 40.67
N PHE A 401 7.50 18.95 39.72
CA PHE A 401 7.11 19.18 38.34
C PHE A 401 7.97 18.38 37.37
N THR A 402 7.30 17.63 36.49
CA THR A 402 7.96 16.79 35.49
C THR A 402 7.23 16.91 34.16
N ILE A 403 7.99 17.12 33.09
CA ILE A 403 7.50 17.13 31.71
C ILE A 403 8.07 15.90 31.01
N CYS A 404 7.21 14.99 30.56
CA CYS A 404 7.58 13.85 29.74
C CYS A 404 7.31 14.19 28.27
N SER A 405 8.36 14.31 27.47
CA SER A 405 8.28 14.57 26.03
C SER A 405 8.58 13.30 25.25
N ARG A 406 7.69 12.92 24.32
CA ARG A 406 7.94 11.78 23.43
C ARG A 406 9.10 12.10 22.50
N ALA A 407 10.01 11.15 22.32
CA ALA A 407 11.18 11.35 21.50
C ALA A 407 10.84 11.33 20.00
N GLU A 408 11.29 12.36 19.29
CA GLU A 408 11.11 12.54 17.85
C GLU A 408 12.43 12.37 17.10
N SER A 409 12.39 11.74 15.92
CA SER A 409 13.54 11.73 15.02
C SER A 409 13.57 13.00 14.18
N PRO A 410 14.74 13.65 13.97
CA PRO A 410 14.87 14.76 13.02
C PRO A 410 14.21 14.47 11.65
N ALA A 411 14.34 13.24 11.15
CA ALA A 411 13.76 12.83 9.87
C ALA A 411 12.22 12.75 9.82
N ALA A 412 11.55 12.67 10.98
CA ALA A 412 10.09 12.55 11.07
C ALA A 412 9.44 13.74 11.79
N MET A 413 10.22 14.80 12.05
CA MET A 413 9.76 15.98 12.75
C MET A 413 8.86 16.80 11.82
N GLU A 414 7.58 16.91 12.17
CA GLU A 414 6.65 17.80 11.47
C GLU A 414 6.75 19.23 12.00
N ASP A 415 6.58 20.23 11.12
CA ASP A 415 6.55 21.63 11.51
C ASP A 415 5.40 21.92 12.50
N LEU A 416 5.69 22.72 13.53
CA LEU A 416 4.70 23.19 14.48
C LEU A 416 3.72 24.17 13.77
N PRO A 417 2.41 23.88 13.66
CA PRO A 417 1.45 24.68 12.87
C PRO A 417 1.48 26.17 13.18
N VAL A 418 1.59 26.53 14.45
CA VAL A 418 1.60 27.91 14.95
C VAL A 418 2.92 28.63 14.65
N TRP A 419 4.03 27.89 14.49
CA TRP A 419 5.38 28.44 14.30
C TRP A 419 5.90 28.35 12.85
N LYS A 420 5.09 27.86 11.90
CA LYS A 420 5.45 27.66 10.48
C LYS A 420 6.03 28.88 9.76
N HIS A 421 5.73 30.09 10.22
CA HIS A 421 6.04 31.33 9.51
C HIS A 421 7.04 32.24 10.25
N GLU A 422 7.62 31.78 11.37
CA GLU A 422 8.50 32.60 12.20
C GLU A 422 9.99 32.34 11.90
N ASN A 423 10.71 33.38 11.49
CA ASN A 423 12.12 33.28 11.06
C ASN A 423 13.14 33.23 12.22
N ARG A 424 12.68 33.12 13.48
CA ARG A 424 13.50 33.35 14.69
C ARG A 424 14.06 32.09 15.35
N VAL A 425 13.81 30.90 14.78
CA VAL A 425 14.20 29.62 15.39
C VAL A 425 15.46 29.10 14.72
N GLU A 426 16.45 28.65 15.50
CA GLU A 426 17.58 27.90 14.94
C GLU A 426 17.06 26.67 14.17
N SER A 427 17.38 26.57 12.88
CA SER A 427 16.69 25.66 11.97
C SER A 427 17.08 24.18 12.11
N LEU A 428 18.20 23.86 12.76
CA LEU A 428 18.72 22.48 12.78
C LEU A 428 18.86 21.93 14.21
N PRO A 429 18.22 20.78 14.52
CA PRO A 429 18.31 20.14 15.84
C PRO A 429 19.75 19.73 16.16
N THR A 430 20.51 19.25 15.17
CA THR A 430 21.91 18.86 15.33
C THR A 430 22.86 19.76 14.55
N LYS A 431 24.11 19.87 15.02
CA LYS A 431 25.18 20.60 14.28
C LYS A 431 25.58 19.88 12.99
N ASP A 432 25.42 18.56 12.97
CA ASP A 432 25.62 17.76 11.77
C ASP A 432 24.38 17.89 10.86
N PRO A 433 24.54 18.38 9.61
CA PRO A 433 23.44 18.54 8.67
C PRO A 433 22.85 17.19 8.21
N VAL A 434 23.63 16.10 8.20
CA VAL A 434 23.13 14.77 7.80
C VAL A 434 22.21 14.23 8.88
N LEU A 435 22.63 14.29 10.14
CA LEU A 435 21.78 13.88 11.27
C LEU A 435 20.57 14.80 11.47
N ALA A 436 20.69 16.06 11.10
CA ALA A 436 19.59 17.02 11.22
C ALA A 436 18.43 16.70 10.26
N VAL A 437 18.70 15.98 9.17
CA VAL A 437 17.71 15.62 8.15
C VAL A 437 17.36 14.14 8.19
N PHE A 438 18.34 13.25 8.41
CA PHE A 438 18.17 11.80 8.33
C PHE A 438 18.32 11.09 9.67
N GLY A 439 18.58 11.82 10.76
CA GLY A 439 18.73 11.25 12.10
C GLY A 439 17.48 10.46 12.48
N GLN A 440 17.68 9.22 12.93
CA GLN A 440 16.62 8.33 13.39
C GLN A 440 16.67 8.17 14.90
N LYS A 441 15.50 7.99 15.51
CA LYS A 441 15.34 7.72 16.95
C LYS A 441 15.48 6.24 17.31
N ALA A 442 15.74 5.39 16.32
CA ALA A 442 15.99 3.97 16.48
C ALA A 442 17.19 3.53 15.63
N THR A 443 17.85 2.49 16.09
CA THR A 443 19.00 1.86 15.43
C THR A 443 18.90 0.34 15.56
N GLN A 444 19.49 -0.39 14.62
CA GLN A 444 19.56 -1.85 14.69
C GLN A 444 20.86 -2.28 15.37
N VAL A 445 20.78 -3.08 16.42
CA VAL A 445 21.95 -3.73 17.03
C VAL A 445 22.09 -5.09 16.35
N ASP A 446 23.22 -5.29 15.68
CA ASP A 446 23.55 -6.53 14.97
C ASP A 446 23.61 -7.72 15.93
N GLU A 447 23.51 -8.94 15.40
CA GLU A 447 23.80 -10.15 16.16
C GLU A 447 25.33 -10.34 16.30
N PRO A 448 25.80 -11.03 17.36
CA PRO A 448 27.23 -11.31 17.52
C PRO A 448 27.79 -12.10 16.33
N GLU A 449 29.03 -11.80 15.90
CA GLU A 449 29.64 -12.43 14.72
C GLU A 449 29.73 -13.96 14.89
N PRO A 450 29.11 -14.75 13.99
CA PRO A 450 29.13 -16.20 14.09
C PRO A 450 30.49 -16.77 13.68
N GLN A 451 31.13 -17.54 14.55
CA GLN A 451 32.36 -18.31 14.25
C GLN A 451 32.06 -19.72 13.67
N VAL A 452 30.86 -19.91 13.13
CA VAL A 452 30.42 -21.12 12.43
C VAL A 452 29.94 -20.68 11.05
N ASP A 453 30.29 -21.42 10.02
CA ASP A 453 29.95 -21.11 8.64
C ASP A 453 28.99 -22.16 8.08
N VAL A 454 28.05 -21.72 7.25
CA VAL A 454 27.09 -22.58 6.55
C VAL A 454 27.27 -22.32 5.06
N SER A 455 27.66 -23.33 4.30
CA SER A 455 27.81 -23.26 2.85
C SER A 455 26.73 -24.10 2.16
N LEU A 456 26.09 -23.49 1.16
CA LEU A 456 25.07 -24.11 0.30
C LEU A 456 25.71 -24.38 -1.06
N GLY A 457 25.84 -25.64 -1.48
CA GLY A 457 26.55 -26.01 -2.70
C GLY A 457 25.63 -26.56 -3.79
N ALA A 458 25.11 -25.73 -4.68
CA ALA A 458 24.31 -26.20 -5.83
C ALA A 458 25.18 -26.82 -6.92
N SER A 459 24.88 -28.06 -7.33
CA SER A 459 25.57 -28.78 -8.42
C SER A 459 24.76 -28.70 -9.73
N GLY A 460 24.84 -27.56 -10.42
CA GLY A 460 24.20 -27.33 -11.73
C GLY A 460 22.74 -26.82 -11.66
N PRO A 461 22.08 -26.63 -12.82
CA PRO A 461 20.70 -26.12 -12.89
C PRO A 461 19.69 -27.16 -12.38
N ALA A 462 18.60 -26.69 -11.79
CA ALA A 462 17.45 -27.53 -11.43
C ALA A 462 16.46 -27.60 -12.61
N LEU A 463 16.12 -28.80 -13.05
CA LEU A 463 15.20 -29.07 -14.15
C LEU A 463 13.85 -29.53 -13.62
N VAL A 464 12.77 -29.03 -14.23
CA VAL A 464 11.40 -29.39 -13.83
C VAL A 464 11.16 -30.90 -13.99
N GLY A 465 10.66 -31.54 -12.93
CA GLY A 465 10.29 -32.96 -12.87
C GLY A 465 11.35 -33.88 -12.25
N GLU A 466 12.58 -33.41 -12.08
CA GLU A 466 13.66 -34.18 -11.44
C GLU A 466 13.72 -33.92 -9.93
N ASP A 467 14.36 -34.82 -9.20
CA ASP A 467 14.70 -34.62 -7.79
C ASP A 467 16.11 -34.01 -7.71
N PHE A 468 16.18 -32.71 -7.41
CA PHE A 468 17.42 -31.93 -7.38
C PHE A 468 18.07 -32.01 -5.99
N ALA A 469 19.24 -32.64 -5.90
CA ALA A 469 19.98 -32.81 -4.65
C ALA A 469 21.08 -31.74 -4.48
N MET A 470 21.16 -31.14 -3.28
CA MET A 470 22.12 -30.11 -2.94
C MET A 470 22.78 -30.32 -1.56
N PRO A 471 24.11 -30.38 -1.44
CA PRO A 471 24.79 -30.42 -0.14
C PRO A 471 24.67 -29.10 0.64
N ILE A 472 24.31 -29.22 1.92
CA ILE A 472 24.44 -28.19 2.95
C ILE A 472 25.59 -28.63 3.86
N VAL A 473 26.61 -27.78 4.01
CA VAL A 473 27.76 -28.05 4.89
C VAL A 473 27.83 -27.01 5.99
N VAL A 474 27.86 -27.46 7.24
CA VAL A 474 28.06 -26.64 8.44
C VAL A 474 29.49 -26.88 8.93
N THR A 475 30.30 -25.83 9.04
CA THR A 475 31.70 -25.92 9.47
C THR A 475 31.93 -25.06 10.69
N SER A 476 32.39 -25.65 11.79
CA SER A 476 32.80 -24.90 12.98
C SER A 476 34.20 -24.31 12.77
N LYS A 477 34.33 -22.97 12.85
CA LYS A 477 35.63 -22.26 12.76
C LYS A 477 36.16 -21.78 14.12
N GLY A 478 35.35 -21.85 15.18
CA GLY A 478 35.77 -21.40 16.52
C GLY A 478 34.75 -21.59 17.66
N HIS A 479 33.45 -21.78 17.38
CA HIS A 479 32.47 -22.19 18.40
C HIS A 479 32.09 -23.67 18.26
N ALA A 480 32.03 -24.40 19.36
CA ALA A 480 31.36 -25.70 19.37
C ALA A 480 29.85 -25.52 19.11
N VAL A 481 29.24 -26.45 18.36
CA VAL A 481 27.80 -26.40 18.04
C VAL A 481 27.06 -27.31 19.01
N TYR A 482 26.46 -26.73 20.05
CA TYR A 482 25.54 -27.45 20.94
C TYR A 482 24.09 -27.24 20.50
N SER A 483 23.32 -28.33 20.43
CA SER A 483 21.87 -28.33 20.10
C SER A 483 21.52 -27.51 18.84
N GLY A 484 22.25 -27.75 17.75
CA GLY A 484 22.05 -27.01 16.50
C GLY A 484 20.73 -27.36 15.82
N GLU A 485 19.90 -26.36 15.53
CA GLU A 485 18.67 -26.50 14.77
C GLU A 485 18.79 -25.76 13.44
N LEU A 486 18.73 -26.50 12.34
CA LEU A 486 18.74 -25.97 10.98
C LEU A 486 17.30 -25.88 10.45
N LYS A 487 16.82 -24.65 10.27
CA LYS A 487 15.52 -24.34 9.67
C LYS A 487 15.71 -24.02 8.19
N ILE A 488 15.01 -24.75 7.34
CA ILE A 488 15.06 -24.61 5.88
C ILE A 488 13.68 -24.13 5.42
N ASN A 489 13.64 -23.03 4.67
CA ASN A 489 12.43 -22.46 4.13
C ASN A 489 12.59 -22.13 2.63
N LEU A 490 11.63 -22.55 1.82
CA LEU A 490 11.54 -22.20 0.40
C LEU A 490 10.50 -21.09 0.21
N VAL A 491 10.93 -19.95 -0.32
CA VAL A 491 10.06 -18.79 -0.56
C VAL A 491 10.07 -18.43 -2.03
N ASP A 492 8.88 -18.23 -2.60
CA ASP A 492 8.72 -17.79 -3.98
C ASP A 492 9.29 -16.37 -4.17
N VAL A 493 10.08 -16.18 -5.22
CA VAL A 493 10.58 -14.84 -5.58
C VAL A 493 9.49 -14.10 -6.33
N GLY A 494 8.53 -13.56 -5.58
CA GLY A 494 7.57 -12.60 -6.13
C GLY A 494 8.33 -11.39 -6.66
N GLY A 495 8.07 -11.00 -7.91
CA GLY A 495 8.63 -9.78 -8.49
C GLY A 495 8.12 -8.56 -7.72
N GLY A 496 8.96 -7.99 -6.87
CA GLY A 496 8.85 -6.63 -6.33
C GLY A 496 8.49 -6.52 -4.82
N GLY A 497 9.44 -6.00 -4.03
CA GLY A 497 9.16 -5.24 -2.79
C GLY A 497 9.35 -5.98 -1.45
N LEU A 498 10.38 -5.54 -0.70
CA LEU A 498 10.56 -5.61 0.78
C LEU A 498 9.90 -6.78 1.54
N PHE A 499 10.66 -7.86 1.79
CA PHE A 499 10.17 -9.00 2.57
C PHE A 499 10.20 -8.76 4.09
N SER A 500 9.02 -8.78 4.71
CA SER A 500 8.78 -9.10 6.12
C SER A 500 8.06 -10.47 6.19
N PRO A 501 8.42 -11.41 7.08
CA PRO A 501 7.92 -12.79 7.05
C PRO A 501 6.48 -12.99 7.54
N ARG A 502 5.63 -11.95 7.58
CA ARG A 502 4.38 -11.96 8.36
C ARG A 502 3.06 -12.00 7.60
N GLU A 503 3.06 -12.09 6.28
CA GLU A 503 1.81 -12.16 5.51
C GLU A 503 1.79 -13.42 4.65
N ALA A 504 1.31 -14.52 5.26
CA ALA A 504 0.93 -15.72 4.53
C ALA A 504 -0.46 -15.50 3.92
N GLU A 505 -0.54 -15.34 2.60
CA GLU A 505 -1.80 -15.36 1.87
C GLU A 505 -2.48 -16.75 1.93
N PRO A 506 -3.82 -16.83 1.78
CA PRO A 506 -4.56 -18.07 1.93
C PRO A 506 -4.27 -19.07 0.82
N PHE A 507 -3.99 -20.30 1.23
CA PHE A 507 -3.72 -21.49 0.41
C PHE A 507 -4.81 -21.77 -0.64
N SER A 508 -4.46 -21.65 -1.93
CA SER A 508 -5.17 -22.35 -3.00
C SER A 508 -4.72 -23.82 -3.03
N LEU A 509 -5.68 -24.74 -2.94
CA LEU A 509 -5.47 -26.17 -2.74
C LEU A 509 -5.01 -26.95 -3.99
N GLU A 510 -4.70 -26.28 -5.11
CA GLU A 510 -4.35 -26.97 -6.36
C GLU A 510 -3.02 -26.49 -6.95
N SER A 511 -2.03 -27.41 -6.93
CA SER A 511 -0.73 -27.42 -7.63
C SER A 511 0.42 -26.56 -7.06
N HIS A 512 0.97 -26.99 -5.93
CA HIS A 512 2.28 -26.58 -5.40
C HIS A 512 3.38 -26.62 -6.49
N HIS A 513 4.23 -25.59 -6.58
CA HIS A 513 5.22 -25.45 -7.65
C HIS A 513 6.58 -26.09 -7.35
N VAL A 514 6.97 -26.15 -6.06
CA VAL A 514 8.26 -26.69 -5.59
C VAL A 514 8.04 -27.37 -4.23
N GLU A 515 8.68 -28.52 -4.01
CA GLU A 515 8.57 -29.30 -2.77
C GLU A 515 9.91 -29.81 -2.25
N ILE A 516 10.05 -29.95 -0.93
CA ILE A 516 11.20 -30.61 -0.28
C ILE A 516 10.92 -32.12 -0.19
N CYS A 517 11.67 -32.92 -0.93
CA CYS A 517 11.51 -34.37 -1.03
C CYS A 517 12.12 -35.10 0.17
N GLY A 518 13.31 -34.71 0.64
CA GLY A 518 14.01 -35.39 1.72
C GLY A 518 15.38 -34.79 2.02
N ILE A 519 16.06 -35.35 3.04
CA ILE A 519 17.48 -35.13 3.28
C ILE A 519 18.15 -36.48 3.41
N ASP A 520 19.27 -36.66 2.70
CA ASP A 520 20.07 -37.88 2.70
C ASP A 520 21.47 -37.61 3.32
N GLY A 521 22.01 -38.59 4.07
CA GLY A 521 23.40 -38.57 4.56
C GLY A 521 23.67 -38.15 6.01
N ALA A 522 22.73 -38.30 6.96
CA ALA A 522 23.03 -38.17 8.39
C ALA A 522 23.65 -39.47 8.98
N GLU A 523 24.74 -39.97 8.41
CA GLU A 523 25.43 -41.17 8.94
C GLU A 523 26.83 -40.83 9.44
N GLY A 524 27.00 -40.93 10.75
CA GLY A 524 28.28 -40.95 11.44
C GLY A 524 28.24 -41.98 12.57
N ASN A 525 28.73 -43.20 12.29
CA ASN A 525 29.16 -44.29 13.18
C ASN A 525 28.68 -44.27 14.64
N ASN A 526 27.67 -45.09 14.95
CA ASN A 526 27.81 -46.29 15.79
C ASN A 526 26.41 -46.88 16.02
N GLU A 527 26.30 -48.20 15.86
CA GLU A 527 25.11 -48.97 16.18
C GLU A 527 24.76 -48.86 17.67
N SER A 528 23.85 -47.95 18.03
CA SER A 528 22.98 -48.07 19.18
C SER A 528 21.98 -46.91 19.22
N GLU A 529 20.71 -47.26 19.10
CA GLU A 529 19.53 -46.53 19.60
C GLU A 529 19.37 -45.05 19.21
N SER A 530 18.37 -44.82 18.34
CA SER A 530 17.34 -43.76 18.40
C SER A 530 17.12 -43.04 17.06
N GLU A 531 15.84 -42.95 16.71
CA GLU A 531 15.21 -42.31 15.56
C GLU A 531 15.63 -40.83 15.39
N THR A 532 16.86 -40.56 14.95
CA THR A 532 17.41 -39.18 14.86
C THR A 532 17.73 -38.72 13.44
N GLY A 533 17.37 -39.49 12.42
CA GLY A 533 17.68 -39.21 11.01
C GLY A 533 16.52 -38.75 10.12
N SER A 534 15.31 -38.48 10.65
CA SER A 534 14.16 -38.08 9.82
C SER A 534 13.79 -36.60 10.04
N ILE A 535 13.69 -35.84 8.94
CA ILE A 535 13.10 -34.50 8.96
C ILE A 535 11.69 -34.62 9.54
N LYS A 536 11.40 -33.84 10.59
CA LYS A 536 9.99 -33.54 10.90
C LYS A 536 9.48 -32.63 9.79
N LYS A 537 8.87 -33.22 8.75
CA LYS A 537 8.20 -32.46 7.68
C LYS A 537 6.98 -31.79 8.30
N ILE A 538 7.14 -30.55 8.75
CA ILE A 538 6.03 -29.78 9.33
C ILE A 538 5.16 -29.22 8.19
N GLN A 539 5.75 -28.87 7.03
CA GLN A 539 5.08 -28.39 5.80
C GLN A 539 5.90 -28.74 4.52
N GLN A 540 5.29 -28.70 3.33
CA GLN A 540 5.95 -29.06 2.05
C GLN A 540 7.11 -28.12 1.63
N SER A 541 7.15 -26.89 2.17
CA SER A 541 8.19 -25.86 1.93
C SER A 541 9.10 -25.59 3.13
N PHE A 542 8.86 -26.25 4.27
CA PHE A 542 9.59 -26.04 5.52
C PHE A 542 10.17 -27.35 6.07
N GLY A 543 11.49 -27.37 6.28
CA GLY A 543 12.21 -28.50 6.88
C GLY A 543 12.95 -28.07 8.15
N LEU A 544 12.91 -28.93 9.18
CA LEU A 544 13.74 -28.78 10.37
C LEU A 544 14.70 -29.97 10.46
N VAL A 545 15.99 -29.68 10.66
CA VAL A 545 17.05 -30.67 10.75
C VAL A 545 17.89 -30.41 11.99
N SER A 546 18.07 -31.44 12.81
CA SER A 546 18.97 -31.37 13.96
C SER A 546 20.40 -31.57 13.48
N VAL A 547 21.27 -30.62 13.80
CA VAL A 547 22.72 -30.74 13.55
C VAL A 547 23.34 -31.44 14.75
N PRO A 548 24.14 -32.50 14.56
CA PRO A 548 24.81 -33.18 15.66
C PRO A 548 25.81 -32.24 16.36
N TYR A 549 26.27 -32.65 17.55
CA TYR A 549 27.31 -31.93 18.26
C TYR A 549 28.59 -31.85 17.41
N LEU A 550 29.09 -30.64 17.17
CA LEU A 550 30.34 -30.39 16.44
C LEU A 550 31.35 -29.72 17.35
N LYS A 551 32.56 -30.29 17.43
CA LYS A 551 33.71 -29.65 18.07
C LYS A 551 34.30 -28.57 17.17
N GLU A 552 35.11 -27.70 17.75
CA GLU A 552 35.87 -26.69 17.00
C GLU A 552 36.69 -27.34 15.88
N GLY A 553 36.49 -26.88 14.64
CA GLY A 553 37.16 -27.40 13.44
C GLY A 553 36.45 -28.57 12.74
N GLU A 554 35.37 -29.12 13.30
CA GLU A 554 34.60 -30.20 12.65
C GLU A 554 33.57 -29.63 11.65
N SER A 555 33.24 -30.45 10.64
CA SER A 555 32.23 -30.14 9.64
C SER A 555 31.19 -31.25 9.52
N TRP A 556 29.92 -30.88 9.38
CA TRP A 556 28.82 -31.78 9.09
C TRP A 556 28.18 -31.42 7.75
N SER A 557 27.79 -32.43 6.98
CA SER A 557 27.14 -32.23 5.68
C SER A 557 25.90 -33.10 5.53
N CYS A 558 24.84 -32.55 4.94
CA CYS A 558 23.65 -33.30 4.52
C CYS A 558 23.26 -32.94 3.08
N LYS A 559 22.57 -33.82 2.37
CA LYS A 559 22.07 -33.57 1.01
C LYS A 559 20.58 -33.26 1.07
N LEU A 560 20.18 -32.05 0.67
CA LEU A 560 18.78 -31.63 0.56
C LEU A 560 18.23 -31.95 -0.83
N GLU A 561 17.11 -32.66 -0.90
CA GLU A 561 16.42 -32.99 -2.16
C GLU A 561 15.19 -32.10 -2.35
N ILE A 562 15.10 -31.44 -3.52
CA ILE A 562 14.04 -30.49 -3.87
C ILE A 562 13.51 -30.85 -5.26
N LYS A 563 12.19 -30.82 -5.46
CA LYS A 563 11.56 -31.10 -6.76
C LYS A 563 10.73 -29.92 -7.26
N TRP A 564 10.93 -29.57 -8.53
CA TRP A 564 10.15 -28.55 -9.23
C TRP A 564 9.07 -29.19 -10.09
N HIS A 565 7.82 -28.78 -9.89
CA HIS A 565 6.68 -29.18 -10.72
C HIS A 565 6.39 -28.18 -11.85
N ARG A 566 6.84 -26.93 -11.70
CA ARG A 566 6.73 -25.86 -12.71
C ARG A 566 8.01 -25.01 -12.77
N PRO A 567 8.31 -24.38 -13.92
CA PRO A 567 9.44 -23.47 -14.01
C PRO A 567 9.19 -22.22 -13.16
N LYS A 568 9.93 -22.05 -12.07
CA LYS A 568 9.81 -20.91 -11.16
C LYS A 568 11.12 -20.69 -10.37
N PRO A 569 11.58 -19.44 -10.20
CA PRO A 569 12.67 -19.13 -9.29
C PRO A 569 12.19 -19.18 -7.83
N VAL A 570 13.00 -19.78 -6.95
CA VAL A 570 12.73 -19.88 -5.51
C VAL A 570 13.97 -19.45 -4.73
N MET A 571 13.75 -18.73 -3.62
CA MET A 571 14.79 -18.43 -2.63
C MET A 571 14.76 -19.47 -1.52
N LEU A 572 15.88 -20.19 -1.38
CA LEU A 572 16.13 -21.07 -0.25
C LEU A 572 16.72 -20.24 0.89
N PHE A 573 16.05 -20.21 2.04
CA PHE A 573 16.56 -19.62 3.28
C PHE A 573 16.91 -20.73 4.28
N VAL A 574 18.16 -20.75 4.72
CA VAL A 574 18.68 -21.71 5.70
C VAL A 574 19.13 -20.93 6.93
N SER A 575 18.53 -21.24 8.07
CA SER A 575 18.78 -20.58 9.36
C SER A 575 19.25 -21.60 10.39
N LEU A 576 20.51 -21.52 10.81
CA LEU A 576 21.08 -22.36 11.87
C LEU A 576 21.02 -21.61 13.20
N GLY A 577 20.34 -22.16 14.21
CA GLY A 577 20.44 -21.69 15.59
C GLY A 577 21.25 -22.67 16.43
N TYR A 578 22.29 -22.21 17.13
CA TYR A 578 23.11 -23.07 17.98
C TYR A 578 23.56 -22.35 19.26
N LEU A 579 23.97 -23.14 20.26
CA LEU A 579 24.55 -22.64 21.51
C LEU A 579 26.08 -22.79 21.45
N PRO A 580 26.86 -21.70 21.62
CA PRO A 580 28.31 -21.74 21.50
C PRO A 580 29.01 -22.30 22.74
N HIS A 581 28.38 -22.20 23.92
CA HIS A 581 28.84 -22.75 25.19
C HIS A 581 27.70 -23.61 25.74
N GLY A 582 28.02 -24.72 26.42
CA GLY A 582 27.05 -25.74 26.84
C GLY A 582 25.84 -25.23 27.64
N SER A 583 24.89 -26.13 27.91
CA SER A 583 23.55 -25.91 28.48
C SER A 583 23.50 -25.18 29.85
N GLU A 584 23.89 -23.92 29.91
CA GLU A 584 23.55 -22.99 30.99
C GLU A 584 22.42 -22.07 30.53
N ALA A 585 21.41 -21.89 31.39
CA ALA A 585 20.08 -21.34 31.08
C ALA A 585 20.04 -19.86 30.61
N ASN A 586 21.20 -19.21 30.42
CA ASN A 586 21.32 -17.80 30.04
C ASN A 586 22.26 -17.55 28.85
N THR A 587 22.68 -18.59 28.13
CA THR A 587 23.55 -18.44 26.95
C THR A 587 22.72 -18.03 25.72
N GLN A 588 23.06 -16.88 25.11
CA GLN A 588 22.40 -16.40 23.89
C GLN A 588 22.62 -17.42 22.75
N LYS A 589 21.53 -17.80 22.08
CA LYS A 589 21.58 -18.60 20.85
C LYS A 589 22.16 -17.73 19.74
N VAL A 590 23.15 -18.26 19.03
CA VAL A 590 23.71 -17.62 17.84
C VAL A 590 22.94 -18.11 16.64
N HIS A 591 22.46 -17.19 15.80
CA HIS A 591 21.77 -17.50 14.57
C HIS A 591 22.66 -17.19 13.35
N ILE A 592 22.63 -18.07 12.36
CA ILE A 592 23.30 -17.89 11.08
C ILE A 592 22.25 -18.05 10.00
N HIS A 593 22.12 -17.03 9.16
CA HIS A 593 21.21 -17.03 8.03
C HIS A 593 21.99 -17.04 6.72
N LYS A 594 21.65 -17.96 5.83
CA LYS A 594 22.16 -18.03 4.47
C LYS A 594 21.00 -18.16 3.50
N SER A 595 21.12 -17.54 2.34
CA SER A 595 20.14 -17.65 1.29
C SER A 595 20.80 -18.02 -0.04
N LEU A 596 20.08 -18.77 -0.86
CA LEU A 596 20.49 -19.16 -2.21
C LEU A 596 19.29 -19.12 -3.16
N GLN A 597 19.43 -18.42 -4.28
CA GLN A 597 18.43 -18.42 -5.34
C GLN A 597 18.64 -19.64 -6.23
N ILE A 598 17.58 -20.42 -6.47
CA ILE A 598 17.59 -21.57 -7.37
C ILE A 598 16.48 -21.37 -8.41
N GLU A 599 16.85 -21.48 -9.69
CA GLU A 599 15.91 -21.39 -10.80
C GLU A 599 15.52 -22.78 -11.29
N GLY A 600 14.23 -23.11 -11.20
CA GLY A 600 13.67 -24.27 -11.89
C GLY A 600 13.49 -23.96 -13.38
N LYS A 601 14.28 -24.59 -14.24
CA LYS A 601 14.23 -24.39 -15.71
C LYS A 601 13.45 -25.50 -16.40
N MET A 602 12.74 -25.16 -17.48
CA MET A 602 12.08 -26.15 -18.33
C MET A 602 13.13 -26.88 -19.19
N PRO A 603 13.24 -28.22 -19.11
CA PRO A 603 14.28 -28.97 -19.82
C PRO A 603 14.02 -29.09 -21.33
N LEU A 604 12.76 -29.30 -21.72
CA LEU A 604 12.35 -29.54 -23.11
C LEU A 604 11.24 -28.57 -23.52
N LEU A 605 11.39 -27.96 -24.70
CA LEU A 605 10.32 -27.21 -25.37
C LEU A 605 9.66 -28.10 -26.42
N ILE A 606 8.34 -28.25 -26.31
CA ILE A 606 7.54 -29.10 -27.20
C ILE A 606 6.76 -28.22 -28.17
N SER A 607 6.87 -28.49 -29.46
CA SER A 607 6.09 -27.81 -30.49
C SER A 607 5.38 -28.82 -31.39
N ASN A 608 4.27 -28.41 -32.01
CA ASN A 608 3.49 -29.26 -32.89
C ASN A 608 3.06 -28.51 -34.15
N ARG A 609 2.95 -29.24 -35.27
CA ARG A 609 2.49 -28.68 -36.56
C ARG A 609 1.70 -29.70 -37.37
N PHE A 610 0.53 -29.30 -37.85
CA PHE A 610 -0.27 -30.09 -38.79
C PHE A 610 0.06 -29.77 -40.25
N MET A 611 0.08 -30.80 -41.08
CA MET A 611 0.25 -30.73 -42.53
C MET A 611 -0.82 -31.60 -43.21
N LEU A 612 -1.42 -31.08 -44.28
CA LEU A 612 -2.35 -31.84 -45.13
C LEU A 612 -1.56 -32.84 -46.01
N PRO A 613 -2.23 -33.85 -46.61
CA PRO A 613 -1.57 -34.74 -47.54
C PRO A 613 -0.86 -34.00 -48.68
N TYR A 614 0.28 -34.54 -49.11
CA TYR A 614 1.02 -34.01 -50.24
C TYR A 614 0.14 -33.95 -51.50
N ARG A 615 0.09 -32.78 -52.17
CA ARG A 615 -0.70 -32.51 -53.40
C ARG A 615 -2.21 -32.65 -53.29
N ARG A 616 -2.77 -32.64 -52.08
CA ARG A 616 -4.21 -32.71 -51.85
C ARG A 616 -4.67 -31.62 -50.89
N ASP A 617 -5.40 -30.65 -51.42
CA ASP A 617 -5.90 -29.51 -50.67
C ASP A 617 -7.42 -29.64 -50.44
N HIS A 618 -7.82 -29.36 -49.20
CA HIS A 618 -9.21 -29.44 -48.75
C HIS A 618 -9.74 -28.02 -48.49
N LEU A 619 -10.96 -27.72 -48.95
CA LEU A 619 -11.61 -26.46 -48.64
C LEU A 619 -12.12 -26.48 -47.21
N LEU A 620 -11.36 -25.92 -46.27
CA LEU A 620 -11.76 -25.81 -44.87
C LEU A 620 -12.34 -24.43 -44.64
N LEU A 621 -13.64 -24.35 -44.31
CA LEU A 621 -14.40 -23.10 -44.33
C LEU A 621 -13.98 -22.15 -43.20
N ASN A 622 -13.52 -22.69 -42.06
CA ASN A 622 -13.01 -21.85 -40.96
C ASN A 622 -11.69 -21.14 -41.28
N ARG A 623 -10.91 -21.61 -42.27
CA ARG A 623 -9.69 -20.87 -42.70
C ARG A 623 -9.99 -19.63 -43.54
N ILE A 624 -11.20 -19.53 -44.10
CA ILE A 624 -11.57 -18.48 -45.07
C ILE A 624 -12.22 -17.27 -44.37
N LYS A 625 -12.82 -17.47 -43.19
CA LYS A 625 -13.34 -16.42 -42.32
C LYS A 625 -12.84 -16.64 -40.90
N PRO A 626 -11.63 -16.17 -40.53
CA PRO A 626 -11.26 -16.12 -39.12
C PRO A 626 -12.26 -15.21 -38.41
N ALA A 627 -12.96 -15.74 -37.40
CA ALA A 627 -13.74 -14.90 -36.52
C ALA A 627 -12.76 -13.99 -35.73
N PRO A 628 -13.09 -12.72 -35.45
CA PRO A 628 -12.15 -11.78 -34.86
C PRO A 628 -11.65 -12.16 -33.46
N ASP A 629 -12.27 -13.15 -32.79
CA ASP A 629 -11.93 -13.58 -31.42
C ASP A 629 -11.56 -15.08 -31.29
N SER A 630 -11.31 -15.80 -32.40
CA SER A 630 -10.89 -17.20 -32.30
C SER A 630 -9.37 -17.31 -32.18
N GLU A 631 -8.87 -17.90 -31.08
CA GLU A 631 -7.51 -18.45 -31.01
C GLU A 631 -7.23 -19.30 -32.26
N ASP A 632 -5.96 -19.38 -32.69
CA ASP A 632 -5.48 -20.10 -33.88
C ASP A 632 -5.77 -21.62 -33.81
N VAL A 633 -7.03 -22.02 -33.82
CA VAL A 633 -7.47 -23.41 -33.78
C VAL A 633 -7.28 -23.98 -35.18
N SER A 634 -6.30 -24.87 -35.30
CA SER A 634 -6.04 -25.59 -36.53
C SER A 634 -7.26 -26.40 -36.96
N SER A 635 -7.59 -26.38 -38.26
CA SER A 635 -8.70 -27.14 -38.85
C SER A 635 -8.16 -28.36 -39.62
N LEU A 636 -8.77 -29.54 -39.42
CA LEU A 636 -8.48 -30.78 -40.13
C LEU A 636 -9.70 -31.30 -40.92
N PRO A 637 -9.47 -31.92 -42.10
CA PRO A 637 -10.52 -32.56 -42.88
C PRO A 637 -11.00 -33.87 -42.24
N LEU A 638 -12.32 -34.06 -42.17
CA LEU A 638 -12.99 -35.29 -41.73
C LEU A 638 -12.62 -36.49 -42.62
N ASN A 639 -12.33 -37.64 -42.01
CA ASN A 639 -12.02 -38.92 -42.66
C ASN A 639 -10.82 -38.90 -43.62
N GLU A 640 -9.90 -37.96 -43.44
CA GLU A 640 -8.73 -37.80 -44.30
C GLU A 640 -7.44 -37.85 -43.47
N LYS A 641 -6.37 -38.39 -44.06
CA LYS A 641 -5.07 -38.52 -43.40
C LYS A 641 -4.38 -37.17 -43.28
N SER A 642 -4.07 -36.72 -42.08
CA SER A 642 -3.27 -35.52 -41.84
C SER A 642 -1.96 -35.90 -41.15
N VAL A 643 -0.89 -35.14 -41.37
CA VAL A 643 0.42 -35.38 -40.75
C VAL A 643 0.62 -34.41 -39.60
N LEU A 644 0.93 -34.94 -38.41
CA LEU A 644 1.29 -34.18 -37.22
C LEU A 644 2.79 -34.37 -36.96
N VAL A 645 3.55 -33.28 -37.04
CA VAL A 645 4.96 -33.26 -36.66
C VAL A 645 5.06 -32.69 -35.26
N VAL A 646 5.59 -33.49 -34.33
CA VAL A 646 5.89 -33.07 -32.95
C VAL A 646 7.39 -32.91 -32.83
N SER A 647 7.84 -31.79 -32.27
CA SER A 647 9.25 -31.56 -31.97
C SER A 647 9.51 -31.34 -30.50
N ALA A 648 10.62 -31.88 -30.01
CA ALA A 648 11.13 -31.68 -28.66
C ALA A 648 12.54 -31.10 -28.74
N LYS A 649 12.71 -29.85 -28.29
CA LYS A 649 13.98 -29.13 -28.29
C LYS A 649 14.58 -29.10 -26.89
N ASN A 650 15.86 -29.43 -26.75
CA ASN A 650 16.58 -29.29 -25.48
C ASN A 650 16.87 -27.80 -25.22
N CYS A 651 16.31 -27.27 -24.13
CA CYS A 651 16.51 -25.87 -23.70
C CYS A 651 17.42 -25.76 -22.47
N SER A 652 17.94 -26.88 -21.98
CA SER A 652 18.86 -26.93 -20.84
C SER A 652 20.32 -26.79 -21.27
N GLU A 653 21.17 -26.42 -20.31
CA GLU A 653 22.63 -26.32 -20.48
C GLU A 653 23.31 -27.71 -20.47
N ILE A 654 22.56 -28.77 -20.18
CA ILE A 654 23.03 -30.15 -20.04
C ILE A 654 22.48 -30.98 -21.22
N ALA A 655 23.22 -31.98 -21.67
CA ALA A 655 22.72 -32.92 -22.66
C ALA A 655 21.68 -33.88 -22.05
N LEU A 656 20.58 -34.13 -22.78
CA LEU A 656 19.47 -34.96 -22.33
C LEU A 656 19.36 -36.22 -23.19
N LYS A 657 19.09 -37.36 -22.58
CA LYS A 657 18.78 -38.60 -23.28
C LYS A 657 17.26 -38.82 -23.32
N LEU A 658 16.67 -38.67 -24.51
CA LEU A 658 15.27 -38.95 -24.77
C LEU A 658 15.07 -40.46 -24.99
N VAL A 659 14.18 -41.07 -24.21
CA VAL A 659 13.92 -42.53 -24.23
C VAL A 659 12.73 -42.87 -25.12
N SER A 660 11.64 -42.10 -25.03
CA SER A 660 10.43 -42.33 -25.83
C SER A 660 9.58 -41.06 -25.98
N MET A 661 8.88 -40.95 -27.11
CA MET A 661 7.84 -39.95 -27.39
C MET A 661 6.60 -40.66 -27.93
N SER A 662 5.48 -40.59 -27.21
CA SER A 662 4.17 -41.14 -27.57
C SER A 662 3.06 -40.10 -27.37
N ILE A 663 1.92 -40.32 -28.03
CA ILE A 663 0.68 -39.56 -27.82
C ILE A 663 -0.30 -40.53 -27.16
N GLU A 664 -0.86 -40.15 -26.02
CA GLU A 664 -1.88 -40.92 -25.32
C GLU A 664 -3.16 -40.08 -25.23
N PHE A 665 -4.31 -40.73 -25.39
CA PHE A 665 -5.61 -40.10 -25.24
C PHE A 665 -5.98 -40.00 -23.76
N ASP A 666 -6.56 -38.87 -23.37
CA ASP A 666 -7.00 -38.65 -21.98
C ASP A 666 -8.38 -39.26 -21.68
N ASP A 667 -9.08 -39.83 -22.68
CA ASP A 667 -10.46 -40.34 -22.53
C ASP A 667 -10.52 -41.86 -22.24
N GLU A 668 -11.07 -42.22 -21.07
CA GLU A 668 -11.43 -43.59 -20.68
C GLU A 668 -12.77 -44.09 -21.28
N GLN A 669 -13.36 -43.34 -22.22
CA GLN A 669 -14.71 -43.61 -22.77
C GLN A 669 -14.68 -43.96 -24.26
N GLY A 670 -14.20 -45.17 -24.57
CA GLY A 670 -14.81 -46.11 -25.54
C GLY A 670 -14.95 -45.79 -27.05
N GLU A 671 -14.95 -44.54 -27.52
CA GLU A 671 -15.04 -44.22 -28.95
C GLU A 671 -13.95 -43.22 -29.35
N THR A 672 -12.87 -43.73 -29.95
CA THR A 672 -11.79 -42.88 -30.46
C THR A 672 -12.29 -42.06 -31.65
N SER A 673 -12.57 -40.79 -31.41
CA SER A 673 -12.97 -39.78 -32.41
C SER A 673 -11.85 -39.42 -33.40
N CYS A 674 -10.65 -39.98 -33.20
CA CYS A 674 -9.49 -39.83 -34.05
C CYS A 674 -8.55 -41.04 -33.98
N LEU A 675 -8.06 -41.50 -35.13
CA LEU A 675 -7.04 -42.55 -35.23
C LEU A 675 -5.66 -41.89 -35.39
N ILE A 676 -4.71 -42.20 -34.50
CA ILE A 676 -3.32 -41.72 -34.57
C ILE A 676 -2.39 -42.92 -34.82
N GLN A 677 -1.66 -42.91 -35.93
CA GLN A 677 -0.68 -43.92 -36.30
C GLN A 677 0.72 -43.31 -36.30
N GLN A 678 1.70 -43.99 -35.72
CA GLN A 678 3.09 -43.52 -35.72
C GLN A 678 3.71 -43.75 -37.11
N GLY A 679 4.30 -42.72 -37.71
CA GLY A 679 4.94 -42.79 -39.02
C GLY A 679 6.33 -43.42 -38.92
N GLY A 680 6.44 -44.72 -39.21
CA GLY A 680 7.69 -45.48 -39.21
C GLY A 680 7.39 -46.97 -39.10
N GLY A 681 7.96 -47.79 -40.00
CA GLY A 681 7.67 -49.21 -40.09
C GLY A 681 7.96 -49.99 -38.80
N CYS A 682 7.11 -51.00 -38.56
CA CYS A 682 7.30 -52.17 -37.69
C CYS A 682 8.67 -52.24 -36.97
N GLY A 683 8.68 -51.93 -35.67
CA GLY A 683 9.84 -52.08 -34.81
C GLY A 683 9.68 -51.33 -33.48
N ASP A 684 9.21 -52.04 -32.45
CA ASP A 684 9.26 -51.62 -31.04
C ASP A 684 10.70 -51.56 -30.51
N SER A 685 11.56 -50.77 -31.15
CA SER A 685 12.87 -50.40 -30.58
C SER A 685 12.78 -48.95 -30.09
N PRO A 686 12.98 -48.68 -28.78
CA PRO A 686 13.14 -47.33 -28.29
C PRO A 686 14.44 -46.78 -28.86
N SER A 687 14.38 -46.04 -29.97
CA SER A 687 15.52 -45.30 -30.47
C SER A 687 15.79 -44.17 -29.47
N SER A 688 16.58 -44.45 -28.44
CA SER A 688 16.98 -43.42 -27.49
C SER A 688 17.83 -42.40 -28.23
N ALA A 689 17.41 -41.13 -28.24
CA ALA A 689 18.13 -40.05 -28.88
C ALA A 689 18.84 -39.20 -27.82
N ASN A 690 20.12 -38.92 -28.03
CA ASN A 690 20.85 -37.95 -27.22
C ASN A 690 20.61 -36.57 -27.84
N LEU A 691 20.19 -35.61 -27.02
CA LEU A 691 19.89 -34.24 -27.42
C LEU A 691 20.88 -33.31 -26.74
N ALA A 692 21.82 -32.78 -27.53
CA ALA A 692 22.70 -31.72 -27.08
C ALA A 692 21.91 -30.42 -26.79
N PRO A 693 22.45 -29.50 -25.97
CA PRO A 693 21.83 -28.19 -25.76
C PRO A 693 21.46 -27.50 -27.08
N GLY A 694 20.19 -27.15 -27.26
CA GLY A 694 19.65 -26.51 -28.46
C GLY A 694 19.21 -27.45 -29.58
N GLU A 695 19.51 -28.75 -29.50
CA GLU A 695 19.13 -29.76 -30.51
C GLU A 695 17.63 -30.07 -30.46
N GLU A 696 17.04 -30.41 -31.62
CA GLU A 696 15.62 -30.66 -31.80
C GLU A 696 15.35 -32.06 -32.35
N PHE A 697 14.63 -32.89 -31.60
CA PHE A 697 14.13 -34.19 -32.06
C PHE A 697 12.73 -34.03 -32.68
N LYS A 698 12.49 -34.57 -33.88
CA LYS A 698 11.19 -34.54 -34.55
C LYS A 698 10.63 -35.93 -34.75
N LYS A 699 9.36 -36.13 -34.41
CA LYS A 699 8.61 -37.37 -34.66
C LYS A 699 7.33 -37.07 -35.43
N VAL A 700 7.01 -37.95 -36.38
CA VAL A 700 5.87 -37.77 -37.29
C VAL A 700 4.76 -38.77 -36.94
N PHE A 701 3.54 -38.26 -36.83
CA PHE A 701 2.32 -39.01 -36.57
C PHE A 701 1.32 -38.77 -37.71
N THR A 702 0.56 -39.80 -38.07
CA THR A 702 -0.58 -39.71 -39.00
C THR A 702 -1.86 -39.64 -38.18
N VAL A 703 -2.68 -38.61 -38.42
CA VAL A 703 -3.89 -38.29 -37.67
C VAL A 703 -5.08 -38.39 -38.63
N ILE A 704 -6.09 -39.20 -38.30
CA ILE A 704 -7.30 -39.40 -39.11
C ILE A 704 -8.52 -39.14 -38.21
N PRO A 705 -9.15 -37.96 -38.29
CA PRO A 705 -10.35 -37.66 -37.50
C PRO A 705 -11.57 -38.38 -38.09
N THR A 706 -12.27 -39.15 -37.28
CA THR A 706 -13.42 -39.99 -37.70
C THR A 706 -14.77 -39.34 -37.40
N THR A 707 -14.82 -38.43 -36.42
CA THR A 707 -16.05 -37.75 -35.99
C THR A 707 -15.95 -36.25 -36.22
N ARG A 708 -17.03 -35.63 -36.72
CA ARG A 708 -17.10 -34.19 -36.92
C ARG A 708 -17.38 -33.48 -35.59
N THR A 709 -16.38 -32.85 -34.99
CA THR A 709 -16.52 -32.08 -33.75
C THR A 709 -15.77 -30.74 -33.83
N PRO A 710 -16.35 -29.64 -33.32
CA PRO A 710 -15.73 -28.31 -33.36
C PRO A 710 -14.70 -28.04 -32.25
N LYS A 711 -14.20 -29.05 -31.52
CA LYS A 711 -13.12 -28.99 -30.51
C LYS A 711 -12.61 -30.40 -30.21
N LEU A 712 -11.90 -31.01 -31.15
CA LEU A 712 -11.37 -32.36 -30.98
C LEU A 712 -10.10 -32.31 -30.11
N GLY A 713 -10.11 -32.97 -28.96
CA GLY A 713 -8.92 -33.19 -28.14
C GLY A 713 -8.07 -34.32 -28.73
N LEU A 714 -6.82 -34.03 -29.08
CA LEU A 714 -5.88 -35.03 -29.65
C LEU A 714 -5.06 -35.77 -28.57
N GLY A 715 -5.40 -35.58 -27.30
CA GLY A 715 -4.71 -36.16 -26.15
C GLY A 715 -3.46 -35.38 -25.72
N SER A 716 -2.55 -36.07 -25.05
CA SER A 716 -1.34 -35.51 -24.47
C SER A 716 -0.09 -36.25 -24.96
N ILE A 717 0.96 -35.50 -25.30
CA ILE A 717 2.29 -36.04 -25.60
C ILE A 717 2.96 -36.44 -24.29
N HIS A 718 3.44 -37.68 -24.23
CA HIS A 718 4.25 -38.19 -23.14
C HIS A 718 5.69 -38.39 -23.59
N LEU A 719 6.61 -37.69 -22.91
CA LEU A 719 8.05 -37.77 -23.13
C LEU A 719 8.71 -38.37 -21.91
N LYS A 720 9.55 -39.39 -22.12
CA LYS A 720 10.41 -39.95 -21.06
C LYS A 720 11.86 -39.58 -21.37
N TRP A 721 12.54 -38.92 -20.44
CA TRP A 721 13.92 -38.46 -20.62
C TRP A 721 14.72 -38.55 -19.32
N ARG A 722 16.05 -38.40 -19.43
CA ARG A 722 16.98 -38.30 -18.30
C ARG A 722 18.22 -37.48 -18.66
N ARG A 723 19.01 -37.06 -17.68
CA ARG A 723 20.31 -36.40 -17.92
C ARG A 723 21.32 -37.38 -18.53
N GLU A 724 22.11 -36.92 -19.48
CA GLU A 724 23.21 -37.71 -20.04
C GLU A 724 24.36 -37.78 -19.02
N GLY A 725 24.72 -38.99 -18.56
CA GLY A 725 25.78 -39.21 -17.55
C GLY A 725 25.30 -39.45 -16.12
N GLY A 726 23.98 -39.40 -15.86
CA GLY A 726 23.40 -39.79 -14.55
C GLY A 726 23.58 -41.28 -14.23
N ASN A 727 23.66 -41.61 -12.94
CA ASN A 727 23.80 -43.00 -12.50
C ASN A 727 22.62 -43.85 -13.02
N ILE A 728 22.87 -45.12 -13.38
CA ILE A 728 21.86 -46.02 -13.98
C ILE A 728 20.62 -46.21 -13.07
N THR A 729 20.74 -45.87 -11.79
CA THR A 729 19.70 -45.91 -10.74
C THR A 729 18.77 -44.70 -10.71
N GLU A 730 19.03 -43.62 -11.45
CA GLU A 730 18.16 -42.43 -11.48
C GLU A 730 16.87 -42.71 -12.27
N ALA A 731 15.73 -42.37 -11.66
CA ALA A 731 14.41 -42.56 -12.24
C ALA A 731 14.22 -41.70 -13.52
N TYR A 732 13.50 -42.23 -14.51
CA TYR A 732 13.15 -41.47 -15.70
C TYR A 732 12.16 -40.36 -15.36
N VAL A 733 12.42 -39.14 -15.86
CA VAL A 733 11.48 -38.03 -15.73
C VAL A 733 10.46 -38.12 -16.86
N SER A 734 9.17 -38.08 -16.51
CA SER A 734 8.07 -38.03 -17.47
C SER A 734 7.53 -36.60 -17.60
N THR A 735 7.54 -36.08 -18.83
CA THR A 735 6.93 -34.78 -19.14
C THR A 735 5.68 -35.00 -19.98
N LYS A 736 4.54 -34.50 -19.50
CA LYS A 736 3.24 -34.54 -20.17
C LYS A 736 2.93 -33.16 -20.77
N HIS A 737 2.55 -33.11 -22.03
CA HIS A 737 2.15 -31.88 -22.72
C HIS A 737 0.85 -32.08 -23.49
N LYS A 738 -0.19 -31.34 -23.11
CA LYS A 738 -1.51 -31.43 -23.74
C LYS A 738 -1.45 -30.83 -25.15
N LEU A 739 -1.92 -31.56 -26.15
CA LEU A 739 -2.02 -31.06 -27.52
C LEU A 739 -3.18 -30.04 -27.64
N PRO A 740 -3.05 -29.03 -28.52
CA PRO A 740 -4.13 -28.08 -28.76
C PRO A 740 -5.36 -28.78 -29.36
N GLU A 741 -6.54 -28.25 -29.04
CA GLU A 741 -7.79 -28.70 -29.64
C GLU A 741 -7.84 -28.31 -31.13
N VAL A 742 -8.48 -29.15 -31.93
CA VAL A 742 -8.51 -29.02 -33.40
C VAL A 742 -9.94 -29.09 -33.93
N ASN A 743 -10.26 -28.26 -34.92
CA ASN A 743 -11.58 -28.25 -35.57
C ASN A 743 -11.66 -29.32 -36.66
N VAL A 744 -12.65 -30.22 -36.62
CA VAL A 744 -12.86 -31.21 -37.68
C VAL A 744 -14.02 -30.79 -38.59
N GLU A 745 -13.72 -30.62 -39.87
CA GLU A 745 -14.67 -30.13 -40.87
C GLU A 745 -14.84 -31.09 -42.05
N ALA A 746 -16.06 -31.14 -42.59
CA ALA A 746 -16.32 -31.80 -43.87
C ALA A 746 -15.96 -30.84 -45.02
N SER A 747 -15.05 -31.26 -45.90
CA SER A 747 -14.57 -30.46 -47.02
C SER A 747 -15.58 -30.47 -48.18
N PRO A 748 -16.27 -29.37 -48.54
CA PRO A 748 -17.24 -29.36 -49.64
C PRO A 748 -16.59 -29.61 -51.01
N LEU A 749 -15.38 -29.11 -51.22
CA LEU A 749 -14.58 -29.31 -52.43
C LEU A 749 -13.18 -29.80 -52.03
N VAL A 750 -12.64 -30.74 -52.78
CA VAL A 750 -11.26 -31.23 -52.63
C VAL A 750 -10.54 -31.08 -53.95
N MET A 751 -9.35 -30.49 -53.92
CA MET A 751 -8.48 -30.35 -55.07
C MET A 751 -7.31 -31.31 -54.92
N SER A 752 -7.01 -32.08 -55.96
CA SER A 752 -5.81 -32.91 -56.02
C SER A 752 -5.02 -32.64 -57.28
N LEU A 753 -3.71 -32.55 -57.12
CA LEU A 753 -2.75 -32.31 -58.19
C LEU A 753 -2.06 -33.63 -58.54
N ASP A 754 -2.37 -34.14 -59.71
CA ASP A 754 -1.84 -35.39 -60.22
C ASP A 754 -0.72 -35.07 -61.22
N SER A 755 0.52 -35.33 -60.80
CA SER A 755 1.70 -35.20 -61.65
C SER A 755 2.63 -36.37 -61.38
N PRO A 756 3.40 -36.81 -62.40
CA PRO A 756 4.45 -37.80 -62.21
C PRO A 756 5.43 -37.39 -61.11
N PRO A 757 6.07 -38.35 -60.41
CA PRO A 757 7.07 -38.07 -59.38
C PRO A 757 8.32 -37.38 -59.96
N TYR A 758 8.63 -37.65 -61.23
CA TYR A 758 9.69 -37.01 -62.00
C TYR A 758 9.28 -36.90 -63.46
N VAL A 759 9.91 -35.97 -64.18
CA VAL A 759 9.68 -35.75 -65.63
C VAL A 759 11.01 -35.62 -66.37
N ILE A 760 11.00 -35.75 -67.70
CA ILE A 760 12.22 -35.75 -68.53
C ILE A 760 12.21 -34.53 -69.45
N LEU A 761 13.36 -33.85 -69.56
CA LEU A 761 13.55 -32.67 -70.40
C LEU A 761 13.09 -32.93 -71.84
N GLY A 762 12.21 -32.07 -72.37
CA GLY A 762 11.69 -32.17 -73.73
C GLY A 762 10.59 -33.22 -73.96
N GLU A 763 10.29 -34.09 -72.99
CA GLU A 763 9.19 -35.07 -73.11
C GLU A 763 7.86 -34.51 -72.58
N PRO A 764 6.75 -34.60 -73.34
CA PRO A 764 5.45 -34.15 -72.87
C PRO A 764 4.89 -35.07 -71.79
N PHE A 765 4.50 -34.51 -70.66
CA PHE A 765 3.76 -35.20 -69.59
C PHE A 765 2.40 -34.57 -69.32
N THR A 766 1.52 -35.31 -68.67
CA THR A 766 0.19 -34.83 -68.29
C THR A 766 0.20 -34.36 -66.85
N TYR A 767 -0.26 -33.13 -66.63
CA TYR A 767 -0.56 -32.57 -65.32
C TYR A 767 -2.07 -32.42 -65.19
N ALA A 768 -2.68 -33.16 -64.28
CA ALA A 768 -4.12 -33.17 -64.10
C ALA A 768 -4.51 -32.58 -62.75
N VAL A 769 -5.45 -31.63 -62.79
CA VAL A 769 -6.05 -31.08 -61.57
C VAL A 769 -7.46 -31.66 -61.44
N ARG A 770 -7.66 -32.47 -60.41
CA ARG A 770 -8.96 -33.09 -60.11
C ARG A 770 -9.66 -32.29 -59.03
N ILE A 771 -10.89 -31.89 -59.32
CA ILE A 771 -11.77 -31.14 -58.43
C ILE A 771 -12.93 -32.04 -58.07
N CYS A 772 -12.98 -32.49 -56.82
CA CYS A 772 -14.01 -33.39 -56.32
C CYS A 772 -15.05 -32.62 -55.52
N ASN A 773 -16.32 -32.71 -55.95
CA ASN A 773 -17.44 -32.13 -55.23
C ASN A 773 -18.02 -33.16 -54.25
N GLN A 774 -17.79 -32.92 -52.96
CA GLN A 774 -18.33 -33.78 -51.90
C GLN A 774 -19.73 -33.37 -51.44
N THR A 775 -20.29 -32.29 -51.99
CA THR A 775 -21.64 -31.80 -51.64
C THR A 775 -22.73 -32.47 -52.46
N GLN A 776 -23.98 -32.30 -52.03
CA GLN A 776 -25.18 -32.73 -52.76
C GLN A 776 -25.67 -31.67 -53.78
N LEU A 777 -24.93 -30.58 -53.93
CA LEU A 777 -25.32 -29.43 -54.77
C LEU A 777 -24.32 -29.26 -55.92
N LEU A 778 -24.77 -28.70 -57.03
CA LEU A 778 -23.89 -28.26 -58.11
C LEU A 778 -22.95 -27.17 -57.57
N GLN A 779 -21.65 -27.30 -57.87
CA GLN A 779 -20.63 -26.33 -57.48
C GLN A 779 -20.01 -25.72 -58.73
N GLU A 780 -19.92 -24.40 -58.78
CA GLU A 780 -19.19 -23.68 -59.82
C GLU A 780 -17.81 -23.30 -59.31
N ALA A 781 -16.79 -23.66 -60.08
CA ALA A 781 -15.40 -23.34 -59.78
C ALA A 781 -14.77 -22.59 -60.96
N LYS A 782 -14.23 -21.42 -60.67
CA LYS A 782 -13.44 -20.63 -61.61
C LYS A 782 -11.98 -21.04 -61.44
N PHE A 783 -11.30 -21.41 -62.52
CA PHE A 783 -9.88 -21.71 -62.46
C PHE A 783 -9.10 -20.76 -63.35
N GLY A 784 -7.88 -20.45 -62.92
CA GLY A 784 -6.85 -19.75 -63.67
C GLY A 784 -5.53 -20.49 -63.53
N LEU A 785 -4.77 -20.58 -64.60
CA LEU A 785 -3.45 -21.20 -64.64
C LEU A 785 -2.43 -20.14 -65.05
N ALA A 786 -1.46 -19.88 -64.17
CA ALA A 786 -0.38 -18.95 -64.46
C ALA A 786 0.73 -19.63 -65.28
N ASP A 787 1.30 -18.91 -66.24
CA ASP A 787 2.38 -19.42 -67.08
C ASP A 787 3.65 -19.66 -66.26
N ALA A 788 4.30 -20.80 -66.51
CA ALA A 788 5.60 -21.13 -65.92
C ALA A 788 6.67 -21.10 -67.02
N GLN A 789 7.70 -20.27 -66.86
CA GLN A 789 8.76 -20.11 -67.87
C GLN A 789 9.54 -21.41 -68.14
N SER A 790 9.53 -22.34 -67.19
CA SER A 790 10.20 -23.65 -67.28
C SER A 790 9.44 -24.70 -68.09
N PHE A 791 8.18 -24.44 -68.50
CA PHE A 791 7.34 -25.40 -69.21
C PHE A 791 6.59 -24.76 -70.38
N VAL A 792 6.48 -25.50 -71.48
CA VAL A 792 5.49 -25.19 -72.53
C VAL A 792 4.18 -25.88 -72.16
N LEU A 793 3.11 -25.10 -72.08
CA LEU A 793 1.78 -25.53 -71.64
C LEU A 793 0.81 -25.63 -72.82
N SER A 794 0.00 -26.67 -72.84
CA SER A 794 -1.18 -26.80 -73.72
C SER A 794 -2.43 -27.09 -72.89
N GLY A 795 -3.38 -26.14 -72.89
CA GLY A 795 -4.70 -26.26 -72.26
C GLY A 795 -5.35 -24.89 -72.04
N SER A 796 -6.51 -24.88 -71.37
CA SER A 796 -7.24 -23.63 -71.07
C SER A 796 -6.58 -22.85 -69.95
N HIS A 797 -6.20 -21.59 -70.18
CA HIS A 797 -5.55 -20.76 -69.15
C HIS A 797 -6.53 -20.22 -68.09
N SER A 798 -7.80 -20.00 -68.45
CA SER A 798 -8.83 -19.62 -67.47
C SER A 798 -10.22 -20.01 -67.96
N ASN A 799 -11.04 -20.60 -67.11
CA ASN A 799 -12.46 -20.86 -67.40
C ASN A 799 -13.29 -21.05 -66.12
N THR A 800 -14.61 -21.11 -66.27
CA THR A 800 -15.54 -21.52 -65.20
C THR A 800 -16.10 -22.90 -65.52
N VAL A 801 -16.06 -23.82 -64.56
CA VAL A 801 -16.58 -25.19 -64.69
C VAL A 801 -17.62 -25.49 -63.62
N SER A 802 -18.64 -26.24 -64.01
CA SER A 802 -19.71 -26.73 -63.14
C SER A 802 -19.45 -28.19 -62.77
N VAL A 803 -19.20 -28.46 -61.49
CA VAL A 803 -18.91 -29.80 -60.95
C VAL A 803 -20.18 -30.38 -60.30
N LEU A 804 -20.69 -31.49 -60.86
CA LEU A 804 -21.93 -32.13 -60.41
C LEU A 804 -21.82 -32.65 -58.96
N PRO A 805 -22.93 -32.78 -58.22
CA PRO A 805 -22.95 -33.38 -56.89
C PRO A 805 -22.24 -34.74 -56.85
N LYS A 806 -21.43 -34.99 -55.80
CA LYS A 806 -20.73 -36.27 -55.57
C LYS A 806 -19.88 -36.77 -56.75
N SER A 807 -19.45 -35.87 -57.64
CA SER A 807 -18.66 -36.20 -58.83
C SER A 807 -17.29 -35.50 -58.82
N GLU A 808 -16.38 -35.96 -59.67
CA GLU A 808 -15.12 -35.28 -59.94
C GLU A 808 -15.11 -34.64 -61.33
N HIS A 809 -14.42 -33.51 -61.45
CA HIS A 809 -14.11 -32.86 -62.71
C HIS A 809 -12.59 -32.76 -62.85
N VAL A 810 -12.05 -33.18 -64.00
CA VAL A 810 -10.61 -33.27 -64.22
C VAL A 810 -10.19 -32.28 -65.31
N LEU A 811 -9.30 -31.36 -64.97
CA LEU A 811 -8.64 -30.45 -65.90
C LEU A 811 -7.28 -31.05 -66.25
N SER A 812 -7.08 -31.45 -67.51
CA SER A 812 -5.83 -32.06 -67.95
C SER A 812 -5.02 -31.11 -68.84
N TYR A 813 -3.77 -30.90 -68.47
CA TYR A 813 -2.81 -30.07 -69.18
C TYR A 813 -1.66 -30.93 -69.69
N LYS A 814 -1.23 -30.69 -70.92
CA LYS A 814 0.03 -31.25 -71.42
C LYS A 814 1.14 -30.24 -71.24
N LEU A 815 2.22 -30.66 -70.58
CA LEU A 815 3.38 -29.85 -70.27
C LEU A 815 4.64 -30.46 -70.88
N VAL A 816 5.49 -29.62 -71.47
CA VAL A 816 6.84 -30.01 -71.93
C VAL A 816 7.87 -29.21 -71.14
N PRO A 817 8.72 -29.85 -70.32
CA PRO A 817 9.75 -29.16 -69.55
C PRO A 817 10.86 -28.64 -70.47
N LEU A 818 11.30 -27.39 -70.21
CA LEU A 818 12.35 -26.68 -70.95
C LEU A 818 13.68 -26.60 -70.18
N THR A 819 13.65 -26.82 -68.86
CA THR A 819 14.82 -26.72 -67.98
C THR A 819 14.91 -27.91 -67.04
N CYS A 820 16.13 -28.33 -66.68
CA CYS A 820 16.38 -29.43 -65.74
C CYS A 820 16.44 -28.95 -64.27
N GLY A 821 16.38 -29.89 -63.30
CA GLY A 821 16.43 -29.62 -61.87
C GLY A 821 15.06 -29.56 -61.19
N GLU A 822 14.99 -29.04 -59.96
CA GLU A 822 13.71 -28.83 -59.26
C GLU A 822 12.99 -27.64 -59.88
N GLN A 823 11.84 -27.89 -60.51
CA GLN A 823 11.06 -26.89 -61.23
C GLN A 823 9.66 -26.76 -60.63
N GLN A 824 9.12 -25.55 -60.65
CA GLN A 824 7.77 -25.25 -60.18
C GLN A 824 6.76 -25.47 -61.32
N LEU A 825 5.77 -26.32 -61.07
CA LEU A 825 4.63 -26.54 -61.96
C LEU A 825 3.82 -25.23 -62.10
N PRO A 826 3.09 -25.05 -63.21
CA PRO A 826 2.20 -23.90 -63.41
C PRO A 826 1.24 -23.72 -62.22
N LYS A 827 1.25 -22.52 -61.64
CA LYS A 827 0.44 -22.22 -60.44
C LYS A 827 -1.02 -22.16 -60.84
N ILE A 828 -1.81 -23.08 -60.29
CA ILE A 828 -3.26 -23.09 -60.47
C ILE A 828 -3.95 -22.34 -59.34
N THR A 829 -4.82 -21.40 -59.68
CA THR A 829 -5.72 -20.71 -58.76
C THR A 829 -7.13 -21.20 -59.01
N LEU A 830 -7.72 -21.87 -58.02
CA LEU A 830 -9.09 -22.38 -58.11
C LEU A 830 -9.98 -21.63 -57.13
N THR A 831 -10.95 -20.88 -57.62
CA THR A 831 -11.91 -20.13 -56.81
C THR A 831 -13.28 -20.76 -56.87
N SER A 832 -13.81 -21.20 -55.72
CA SER A 832 -15.20 -21.64 -55.61
C SER A 832 -16.14 -20.43 -55.61
N ALA A 833 -17.07 -20.38 -56.57
CA ALA A 833 -18.01 -19.27 -56.70
C ALA A 833 -19.00 -19.20 -55.52
N ARG A 834 -19.48 -20.34 -55.01
CA ARG A 834 -20.44 -20.41 -53.91
C ARG A 834 -19.84 -19.98 -52.57
N TYR A 835 -18.61 -20.40 -52.29
CA TYR A 835 -17.95 -20.15 -51.01
C TYR A 835 -17.05 -18.91 -51.03
N ALA A 836 -16.90 -18.26 -52.19
CA ALA A 836 -16.00 -17.12 -52.42
C ALA A 836 -14.58 -17.40 -51.89
N ALA A 837 -14.10 -18.62 -52.11
CA ALA A 837 -12.89 -19.13 -51.49
C ALA A 837 -11.90 -19.66 -52.55
N GLU A 838 -10.62 -19.35 -52.37
CA GLU A 838 -9.55 -19.74 -53.29
C GLU A 838 -8.71 -20.87 -52.69
N PHE A 839 -8.45 -21.91 -53.47
CA PHE A 839 -7.41 -22.89 -53.17
C PHE A 839 -6.07 -22.34 -53.66
N GLN A 840 -5.10 -22.29 -52.75
CA GLN A 840 -3.72 -21.98 -53.08
C GLN A 840 -2.84 -23.18 -52.72
N PRO A 841 -2.50 -24.02 -53.69
CA PRO A 841 -1.63 -25.15 -53.43
C PRO A 841 -0.26 -24.69 -52.93
N SER A 842 0.30 -25.43 -51.97
CA SER A 842 1.63 -25.14 -51.43
C SER A 842 2.70 -25.20 -52.53
N ALA A 843 3.72 -24.34 -52.44
CA ALA A 843 4.86 -24.33 -53.36
C ALA A 843 5.61 -25.68 -53.39
N VAL A 844 5.58 -26.43 -52.29
CA VAL A 844 6.18 -27.77 -52.21
C VAL A 844 5.34 -28.80 -52.96
N ALA A 845 4.01 -28.71 -52.86
CA ALA A 845 3.10 -29.59 -53.61
C ALA A 845 3.16 -29.30 -55.13
N SER A 846 3.55 -28.07 -55.48
CA SER A 846 3.64 -27.59 -56.86
C SER A 846 5.04 -27.71 -57.45
N SER A 847 5.96 -28.48 -56.86
CA SER A 847 7.27 -28.76 -57.47
C SER A 847 7.34 -30.15 -58.12
N VAL A 848 8.16 -30.26 -59.16
CA VAL A 848 8.53 -31.53 -59.81
C VAL A 848 10.00 -31.49 -60.19
N PHE A 849 10.68 -32.63 -60.07
CA PHE A 849 12.07 -32.74 -60.50
C PHE A 849 12.16 -33.15 -61.97
N VAL A 850 12.88 -32.36 -62.78
CA VAL A 850 13.09 -32.58 -64.21
C VAL A 850 14.48 -33.16 -64.46
N PHE A 851 14.55 -34.39 -64.94
CA PHE A 851 15.79 -35.04 -65.36
C PHE A 851 16.21 -34.61 -66.77
N PRO A 852 17.52 -34.50 -67.05
CA PRO A 852 18.03 -34.15 -68.39
C PRO A 852 17.79 -35.24 -69.45
N SER A 853 17.66 -36.50 -69.05
CA SER A 853 17.35 -37.65 -69.91
C SER A 853 16.63 -38.72 -69.09
N ALA A 854 15.90 -39.63 -69.76
CA ALA A 854 15.25 -40.76 -69.08
C ALA A 854 16.24 -41.47 -68.15
N PRO A 855 15.94 -41.62 -66.85
CA PRO A 855 16.75 -42.46 -66.00
C PRO A 855 16.72 -43.87 -66.60
N GLN A 856 17.89 -44.48 -66.83
CA GLN A 856 17.95 -45.89 -67.19
C GLN A 856 17.49 -46.70 -65.97
N ALA A 857 16.17 -46.87 -65.83
CA ALA A 857 15.64 -47.86 -64.92
C ALA A 857 15.93 -49.23 -65.55
N GLU A 858 16.87 -49.95 -64.94
CA GLU A 858 17.01 -51.39 -65.15
C GLU A 858 15.64 -52.06 -65.10
N LYS A 859 15.33 -52.83 -66.15
CA LYS A 859 14.45 -54.00 -66.04
C LYS A 859 15.06 -54.96 -65.01
N ALA A 860 14.71 -54.77 -63.75
CA ALA A 860 14.84 -55.75 -62.67
C ALA A 860 13.71 -55.38 -61.69
N ILE A 861 12.60 -56.11 -61.54
CA ILE A 861 12.40 -57.55 -61.49
C ILE A 861 10.97 -57.84 -61.96
N SER A 862 10.83 -58.55 -63.07
CA SER A 862 9.67 -59.40 -63.34
C SER A 862 10.19 -60.81 -63.68
N THR A 863 10.78 -61.48 -62.69
CA THR A 863 10.99 -62.94 -62.69
C THR A 863 11.10 -63.45 -61.26
N SER A 864 9.98 -63.70 -60.61
CA SER A 864 9.68 -65.00 -59.97
C SER A 864 8.32 -64.93 -59.27
N LYS A 865 7.57 -66.01 -59.46
CA LYS A 865 6.28 -66.38 -58.86
C LYS A 865 6.14 -66.08 -57.37
#